data_AF-A0A375I461-F1
#
_entry.id   AF-A0A375I461-F1
#
_cell.length_a   1.000
_cell.length_b   1.000
_cell.length_c   1.000
_cell.angle_alpha   90.00
_cell.angle_beta   90.00
_cell.angle_gamma   90.00
#
_symmetry.space_group_name_H-M   'P 1'
#
loop_
_entity.id
_entity.type
_entity.pdbx_description
1 polymer ?
#
loop_
_entity_poly.entity_id
_entity_poly.type
_entity_poly.pdbx_seq_one_letter_code
_entity_poly.pdbx_strand_id
1 'polypeptide(L)'
;MGTQQFLRHPDLVEVADRILGYSIRMLCEEDPRKELGNTAFTQPALFVVNHLMYLDYVESGAVPDFVAGHSLGEYNALVASGILDFESALRLVKQRGALMARVTDGGMLAVMGIDRDKIVAHLTEFDLTGIDVANYNTPVQTILSGRRVDLSCAAERFAEVEGCCCVPLNVSGPFHSRYMEDARKDFDRDLARVRFSDGHIEVISNCTARPYEGSRAAKLLSRQIVSPVNWVDSIRYLMARGVDEFIQVGPGNTINGLTKKIMQLCSPLAAEEMEVEDRSQRPADPNTTKPPTRGTRAWSSDNLGAAAFREQFGLRYACMAGGMYKGISSVAMAVAMAEAGMLGVYGAGGVDFAAVRDAVRELTRRVGKGHFAVNYIASPEMPDHENAFVDVLLQEDVDLVEASAFMSMTAPLVRYRATGMTKDSTGRPIIGHRVIAKLSHPEVARAFASAAPQRLVNQLVTEGSITQDQAELVASVPMADAITIEADSGGHTDGGAMAVLLPTIRRHVKDAEYESFGTKSMLIGAAGGIGTPEAMAAAFLLGADYVVTGSVNQCTVEADTSEAVKDLLSRVAVQDTKLAVSGDMFELGAQIQVVRKGTFFATRANKLYEIYRQYDSLDQVPAETIKQLEDKFFKRPLADVRAEVLTHKGSKNELSPRSEMAAVFKWYFMKSTSAALTGDREWRLDYQVQCGPAMGAFNNFIKGTPLEDWRKRRTSEIATMLLDRAAHTLNLFHP
;
A
#
# COMPACT_ATOMS: atom_id res chain seq x y z
N MET A 1 48.32 1.27 13.41
CA MET A 1 47.78 0.35 12.35
C MET A 1 48.67 0.47 11.12
N GLY A 2 48.83 -0.59 10.30
CA GLY A 2 49.53 -0.48 9.01
C GLY A 2 51.07 -0.52 9.03
N THR A 3 51.72 -0.75 10.17
CA THR A 3 53.19 -0.70 10.30
C THR A 3 53.94 -1.58 9.30
N GLN A 4 53.49 -2.82 9.10
CA GLN A 4 54.14 -3.71 8.14
C GLN A 4 53.90 -3.25 6.69
N GLN A 5 52.70 -2.76 6.40
CA GLN A 5 52.31 -2.25 5.08
C GLN A 5 53.14 -1.03 4.68
N PHE A 6 53.40 -0.10 5.60
CA PHE A 6 54.21 1.08 5.31
C PHE A 6 55.66 0.74 4.94
N LEU A 7 56.19 -0.37 5.47
CA LEU A 7 57.53 -0.85 5.12
C LEU A 7 57.56 -1.55 3.74
N ARG A 8 56.47 -2.25 3.38
CA ARG A 8 56.37 -2.98 2.12
C ARG A 8 56.11 -2.07 0.91
N HIS A 9 55.40 -0.96 1.12
CA HIS A 9 54.94 -0.06 0.06
C HIS A 9 55.45 1.39 0.22
N PRO A 10 56.78 1.62 0.33
CA PRO A 10 57.33 2.95 0.66
C PRO A 10 56.98 4.03 -0.37
N ASP A 11 56.91 3.68 -1.66
CA ASP A 11 56.61 4.64 -2.73
C ASP A 11 55.18 5.19 -2.62
N LEU A 12 54.20 4.33 -2.30
CA LEU A 12 52.81 4.75 -2.08
C LEU A 12 52.65 5.56 -0.78
N VAL A 13 53.46 5.28 0.24
CA VAL A 13 53.51 6.08 1.45
C VAL A 13 54.01 7.49 1.14
N GLU A 14 55.05 7.64 0.32
CA GLU A 14 55.54 8.97 -0.09
C GLU A 14 54.49 9.75 -0.90
N VAL A 15 53.79 9.07 -1.81
CA VAL A 15 52.66 9.66 -2.55
C VAL A 15 51.55 10.12 -1.59
N ALA A 16 51.20 9.28 -0.61
CA ALA A 16 50.19 9.62 0.39
C ALA A 16 50.62 10.83 1.23
N ASP A 17 51.86 10.86 1.72
CA ASP A 17 52.41 11.95 2.52
C ASP A 17 52.38 13.27 1.75
N ARG A 18 52.74 13.25 0.46
CA ARG A 18 52.66 14.43 -0.42
C ARG A 18 51.23 14.93 -0.60
N ILE A 19 50.25 14.04 -0.74
CA ILE A 19 48.83 14.40 -0.89
C ILE A 19 48.25 14.94 0.42
N LEU A 20 48.59 14.31 1.54
CA LEU A 20 48.08 14.64 2.86
C LEU A 20 48.74 15.89 3.44
N GLY A 21 50.02 16.11 3.13
CA GLY A 21 50.82 17.20 3.68
C GLY A 21 51.39 16.88 5.08
N TYR A 22 51.35 15.62 5.49
CA TYR A 22 51.88 15.10 6.75
C TYR A 22 52.21 13.62 6.60
N SER A 23 53.05 13.08 7.49
CA SER A 23 53.40 11.65 7.42
C SER A 23 52.27 10.75 7.92
N ILE A 24 51.74 9.91 7.04
CA ILE A 24 50.70 8.93 7.36
C ILE A 24 51.21 7.86 8.31
N ARG A 25 52.49 7.49 8.17
CA ARG A 25 53.16 6.55 9.06
C ARG A 25 53.25 7.11 10.47
N MET A 26 53.78 8.32 10.63
CA MET A 26 53.90 8.96 11.94
C MET A 26 52.53 9.15 12.61
N LEU A 27 51.50 9.54 11.84
CA LEU A 27 50.13 9.64 12.35
C LEU A 27 49.59 8.29 12.86
N CYS A 28 49.87 7.18 12.15
CA CYS A 28 49.34 5.86 12.48
C CYS A 28 50.12 5.08 13.56
N GLU A 29 51.41 5.36 13.71
CA GLU A 29 52.33 4.64 14.62
C GLU A 29 52.53 5.38 15.95
N GLU A 30 52.71 6.69 15.89
CA GLU A 30 53.09 7.51 17.05
C GLU A 30 51.97 8.47 17.48
N ASP A 31 51.17 8.95 16.52
CA ASP A 31 50.13 9.98 16.71
C ASP A 31 50.54 11.11 17.68
N PRO A 32 51.70 11.79 17.45
CA PRO A 32 52.30 12.69 18.44
C PRO A 32 51.40 13.91 18.77
N ARG A 33 50.47 14.24 17.86
CA ARG A 33 49.51 15.34 18.01
C ARG A 33 48.13 14.88 18.48
N LYS A 34 47.92 13.58 18.71
CA LYS A 34 46.62 12.98 19.08
C LYS A 34 45.50 13.31 18.09
N GLU A 35 45.84 13.33 16.81
CA GLU A 35 44.93 13.72 15.73
C GLU A 35 44.24 12.52 15.09
N LEU A 36 44.74 11.29 15.28
CA LEU A 36 44.19 10.10 14.61
C LEU A 36 42.70 9.86 14.94
N GLY A 37 42.23 10.31 16.10
CA GLY A 37 40.82 10.25 16.50
C GLY A 37 39.91 11.29 15.83
N ASN A 38 40.47 12.29 15.16
CA ASN A 38 39.70 13.29 14.42
C ASN A 38 39.40 12.75 13.01
N THR A 39 38.12 12.74 12.63
CA THR A 39 37.61 12.23 11.35
C THR A 39 38.36 12.76 10.12
N ALA A 40 38.87 13.99 10.15
CA ALA A 40 39.69 14.56 9.06
C ALA A 40 41.00 13.80 8.82
N PHE A 41 41.54 13.14 9.86
CA PHE A 41 42.76 12.34 9.82
C PHE A 41 42.46 10.83 9.84
N THR A 42 41.42 10.41 10.57
CA THR A 42 41.01 9.00 10.64
C THR A 42 40.64 8.45 9.26
N GLN A 43 39.87 9.20 8.47
CA GLN A 43 39.41 8.69 7.17
C GLN A 43 40.56 8.46 6.19
N PRO A 44 41.48 9.43 5.95
CA PRO A 44 42.63 9.16 5.09
C PRO A 44 43.54 8.06 5.63
N ALA A 45 43.75 8.00 6.95
CA ALA A 45 44.57 6.96 7.56
C ALA A 45 44.01 5.56 7.33
N LEU A 46 42.71 5.36 7.56
CA LEU A 46 42.04 4.09 7.30
C LEU A 46 42.06 3.74 5.81
N PHE A 47 41.78 4.70 4.92
CA PHE A 47 41.81 4.46 3.49
C PHE A 47 43.19 3.99 3.00
N VAL A 48 44.27 4.67 3.41
CA VAL A 48 45.64 4.29 3.01
C VAL A 48 45.97 2.90 3.53
N VAL A 49 45.74 2.63 4.82
CA VAL A 49 46.06 1.33 5.43
C VAL A 49 45.26 0.20 4.76
N ASN A 50 43.96 0.40 4.53
CA ASN A 50 43.11 -0.57 3.82
C ASN A 50 43.63 -0.85 2.41
N HIS A 51 44.04 0.19 1.68
CA HIS A 51 44.56 0.03 0.32
C HIS A 51 45.87 -0.77 0.31
N LEU A 52 46.81 -0.46 1.20
CA LEU A 52 48.07 -1.22 1.28
C LEU A 52 47.86 -2.67 1.70
N MET A 53 46.93 -2.93 2.63
CA MET A 53 46.54 -4.30 3.00
C MET A 53 45.88 -5.05 1.83
N TYR A 54 45.14 -4.35 0.96
CA TYR A 54 44.58 -4.93 -0.26
C TYR A 54 45.68 -5.28 -1.27
N LEU A 55 46.71 -4.45 -1.41
CA LEU A 55 47.87 -4.77 -2.24
C LEU A 55 48.59 -6.03 -1.75
N ASP A 56 48.86 -6.13 -0.44
CA ASP A 56 49.44 -7.34 0.15
C ASP A 56 48.57 -8.60 -0.12
N TYR A 57 47.24 -8.44 -0.11
CA TYR A 57 46.30 -9.53 -0.38
C TYR A 57 46.35 -9.98 -1.85
N VAL A 58 46.32 -9.05 -2.82
CA VAL A 58 46.38 -9.43 -4.24
C VAL A 58 47.77 -9.92 -4.66
N GLU A 59 48.85 -9.43 -4.05
CA GLU A 59 50.22 -9.96 -4.23
C GLU A 59 50.36 -11.41 -3.82
N SER A 60 49.49 -11.90 -2.91
CA SER A 60 49.46 -13.32 -2.52
C SER A 60 48.85 -14.25 -3.58
N GLY A 61 48.34 -13.68 -4.69
CA GLY A 61 47.70 -14.40 -5.80
C GLY A 61 46.17 -14.50 -5.68
N ALA A 62 45.56 -13.87 -4.68
CA ALA A 62 44.12 -13.84 -4.51
C ALA A 62 43.47 -12.76 -5.38
N VAL A 63 42.39 -13.11 -6.08
CA VAL A 63 41.61 -12.19 -6.92
C VAL A 63 40.15 -12.27 -6.49
N PRO A 64 39.53 -11.18 -6.01
CA PRO A 64 38.13 -11.21 -5.59
C PRO A 64 37.18 -11.09 -6.80
N ASP A 65 36.07 -11.83 -6.78
CA ASP A 65 35.00 -11.73 -7.78
C ASP A 65 34.15 -10.45 -7.60
N PHE A 66 33.99 -10.03 -6.35
CA PHE A 66 33.22 -8.84 -5.96
C PHE A 66 33.98 -8.06 -4.89
N VAL A 67 33.80 -6.75 -4.86
CA VAL A 67 34.29 -5.91 -3.75
C VAL A 67 33.17 -5.03 -3.20
N ALA A 68 33.15 -4.85 -1.89
CA ALA A 68 32.20 -3.98 -1.22
C ALA A 68 32.89 -3.32 -0.02
N GLY A 69 32.47 -2.10 0.31
CA GLY A 69 33.09 -1.33 1.37
C GLY A 69 32.08 -0.58 2.20
N HIS A 70 32.16 -0.73 3.52
CA HIS A 70 31.24 -0.07 4.45
C HIS A 70 31.63 1.39 4.68
N SER A 71 30.72 2.31 4.37
CA SER A 71 30.93 3.76 4.47
C SER A 71 32.23 4.21 3.76
N LEU A 72 33.26 4.63 4.51
CA LEU A 72 34.57 5.00 3.98
C LEU A 72 35.20 3.89 3.13
N GLY A 73 34.98 2.62 3.50
CA GLY A 73 35.54 1.48 2.78
C GLY A 73 35.08 1.41 1.33
N GLU A 74 33.97 2.06 0.96
CA GLU A 74 33.48 2.13 -0.42
C GLU A 74 34.51 2.75 -1.36
N TYR A 75 35.30 3.72 -0.88
CA TYR A 75 36.40 4.31 -1.65
C TYR A 75 37.52 3.30 -1.89
N ASN A 76 37.82 2.43 -0.91
CA ASN A 76 38.77 1.33 -1.10
C ASN A 76 38.27 0.33 -2.14
N ALA A 77 36.98 -0.01 -2.11
CA ALA A 77 36.37 -0.92 -3.07
C ALA A 77 36.38 -0.34 -4.50
N LEU A 78 36.13 0.96 -4.66
CA LEU A 78 36.23 1.65 -5.95
C LEU A 78 37.67 1.71 -6.50
N VAL A 79 38.68 1.76 -5.62
CA VAL A 79 40.09 1.68 -6.05
C VAL A 79 40.46 0.24 -6.41
N ALA A 80 40.05 -0.73 -5.60
CA ALA A 80 40.27 -2.15 -5.86
C ALA A 80 39.68 -2.58 -7.21
N SER A 81 38.50 -2.06 -7.58
CA SER A 81 37.90 -2.31 -8.89
C SER A 81 38.49 -1.49 -10.03
N GLY A 82 39.35 -0.52 -9.76
CA GLY A 82 39.90 0.39 -10.78
C GLY A 82 38.92 1.45 -11.29
N ILE A 83 37.78 1.68 -10.64
CA ILE A 83 36.88 2.81 -10.93
C ILE A 83 37.57 4.14 -10.55
N LEU A 84 38.36 4.13 -9.48
CA LEU A 84 39.21 5.24 -9.05
C LEU A 84 40.67 4.81 -8.97
N ASP A 85 41.59 5.74 -9.25
CA ASP A 85 43.00 5.55 -8.90
C ASP A 85 43.25 5.97 -7.44
N PHE A 86 44.35 5.47 -6.87
CA PHE A 86 44.72 5.71 -5.47
C PHE A 86 44.86 7.20 -5.12
N GLU A 87 45.52 8.00 -5.98
CA GLU A 87 45.76 9.41 -5.68
C GLU A 87 44.47 10.22 -5.67
N SER A 88 43.63 10.03 -6.69
CA SER A 88 42.32 10.67 -6.79
C SER A 88 41.42 10.30 -5.62
N ALA A 89 41.36 9.00 -5.28
CA ALA A 89 40.58 8.53 -4.15
C ALA A 89 41.11 9.08 -2.82
N LEU A 90 42.43 9.14 -2.59
CA LEU A 90 43.00 9.72 -1.38
C LEU A 90 42.68 11.21 -1.24
N ARG A 91 42.72 11.97 -2.35
CA ARG A 91 42.33 13.38 -2.36
C ARG A 91 40.85 13.55 -2.00
N LEU A 92 39.97 12.72 -2.57
CA LEU A 92 38.54 12.72 -2.22
C LEU A 92 38.32 12.35 -0.75
N VAL A 93 38.96 11.30 -0.25
CA VAL A 93 38.84 10.88 1.15
C VAL A 93 39.35 11.95 2.11
N LYS A 94 40.45 12.64 1.77
CA LYS A 94 40.95 13.80 2.53
C LYS A 94 39.90 14.90 2.62
N GLN A 95 39.27 15.26 1.50
CA GLN A 95 38.22 16.28 1.48
C GLN A 95 36.97 15.82 2.22
N ARG A 96 36.50 14.59 1.98
CA ARG A 96 35.35 13.99 2.68
C ARG A 96 35.57 14.02 4.19
N GLY A 97 36.70 13.54 4.68
CA GLY A 97 37.04 13.55 6.10
C GLY A 97 37.05 14.97 6.68
N ALA A 98 37.66 15.92 5.99
CA ALA A 98 37.71 17.32 6.42
C ALA A 98 36.32 17.98 6.45
N LEU A 99 35.49 17.76 5.43
CA LEU A 99 34.13 18.31 5.32
C LEU A 99 33.21 17.73 6.40
N MET A 100 33.22 16.41 6.57
CA MET A 100 32.41 15.74 7.60
C MET A 100 32.83 16.13 9.01
N ALA A 101 34.13 16.33 9.27
CA ALA A 101 34.64 16.74 10.58
C ALA A 101 34.21 18.16 10.99
N ARG A 102 33.71 19.01 10.06
CA ARG A 102 33.20 20.35 10.39
C ARG A 102 31.88 20.31 11.15
N VAL A 103 31.11 19.22 11.02
CA VAL A 103 29.79 19.08 11.64
C VAL A 103 29.97 18.38 12.99
N THR A 104 29.93 19.15 14.08
CA THR A 104 30.29 18.67 15.44
C THR A 104 29.12 18.59 16.42
N ASP A 105 27.98 19.17 16.08
CA ASP A 105 26.79 19.28 16.95
C ASP A 105 25.83 18.08 16.84
N GLY A 106 26.40 16.88 16.84
CA GLY A 106 25.62 15.65 16.78
C GLY A 106 26.44 14.42 17.12
N GLY A 107 25.88 13.25 16.87
CA GLY A 107 26.54 11.97 17.10
C GLY A 107 25.82 10.84 16.41
N MET A 108 26.15 9.61 16.80
CA MET A 108 25.48 8.41 16.31
C MET A 108 25.19 7.45 17.46
N LEU A 109 24.09 6.71 17.37
CA LEU A 109 23.62 5.77 18.38
C LEU A 109 23.39 4.40 17.72
N ALA A 110 24.04 3.35 18.22
CA ALA A 110 23.73 1.99 17.82
C ALA A 110 22.51 1.48 18.59
N VAL A 111 21.46 1.10 17.87
CA VAL A 111 20.25 0.45 18.40
C VAL A 111 20.30 -1.02 18.00
N MET A 112 20.28 -1.90 18.99
CA MET A 112 20.48 -3.35 18.82
C MET A 112 19.31 -4.14 19.42
N GLY A 113 19.01 -5.30 18.86
CA GLY A 113 18.02 -6.25 19.39
C GLY A 113 16.61 -6.10 18.83
N ILE A 114 16.35 -5.04 18.05
CA ILE A 114 15.09 -4.83 17.32
C ILE A 114 15.33 -5.02 15.82
N ASP A 115 14.35 -5.60 15.14
CA ASP A 115 14.31 -5.68 13.68
C ASP A 115 14.41 -4.28 13.04
N ARG A 116 15.31 -4.13 12.06
CA ARG A 116 15.51 -2.88 11.31
C ARG A 116 14.22 -2.30 10.73
N ASP A 117 13.26 -3.14 10.33
CA ASP A 117 12.02 -2.71 9.67
C ASP A 117 11.07 -1.99 10.65
N LYS A 118 11.27 -2.19 11.96
CA LYS A 118 10.49 -1.53 13.03
C LYS A 118 11.10 -0.19 13.47
N ILE A 119 12.36 0.10 13.13
CA ILE A 119 13.05 1.30 13.61
C ILE A 119 12.35 2.59 13.18
N VAL A 120 11.92 2.68 11.92
CA VAL A 120 11.24 3.88 11.40
C VAL A 120 9.86 4.07 12.05
N ALA A 121 9.14 2.98 12.32
CA ALA A 121 7.87 3.03 13.04
C ALA A 121 8.06 3.55 14.47
N HIS A 122 9.08 3.06 15.18
CA HIS A 122 9.40 3.55 16.53
C HIS A 122 9.89 4.99 16.55
N LEU A 123 10.71 5.43 15.59
CA LEU A 123 11.09 6.85 15.48
C LEU A 123 9.85 7.75 15.30
N THR A 124 8.86 7.28 14.55
CA THR A 124 7.58 8.00 14.35
C THR A 124 6.72 7.98 15.62
N GLU A 125 6.59 6.82 16.26
CA GLU A 125 5.84 6.63 17.51
C GLU A 125 6.39 7.49 18.66
N PHE A 126 7.72 7.60 18.75
CA PHE A 126 8.41 8.38 19.78
C PHE A 126 8.50 9.88 19.44
N ASP A 127 7.94 10.31 18.30
CA ASP A 127 8.02 11.69 17.78
C ASP A 127 9.45 12.22 17.60
N LEU A 128 10.38 11.33 17.22
CA LEU A 128 11.82 11.63 17.06
C LEU A 128 12.14 12.06 15.62
N THR A 129 11.56 13.19 15.19
CA THR A 129 11.67 13.69 13.80
C THR A 129 13.05 14.27 13.41
N GLY A 130 13.91 14.51 14.40
CA GLY A 130 15.27 15.06 14.26
C GLY A 130 16.37 14.00 14.03
N ILE A 131 16.01 12.73 13.92
CA ILE A 131 16.95 11.59 13.81
C ILE A 131 16.77 10.91 12.45
N ASP A 132 17.90 10.62 11.80
CA ASP A 132 17.95 9.83 10.57
C ASP A 132 18.58 8.46 10.84
N VAL A 133 18.23 7.47 10.03
CA VAL A 133 18.95 6.19 10.00
C VAL A 133 20.23 6.36 9.19
N ALA A 134 21.38 6.11 9.81
CA ALA A 134 22.69 6.22 9.18
C ALA A 134 23.21 4.90 8.63
N ASN A 135 22.90 3.77 9.27
CA ASN A 135 23.36 2.46 8.81
C ASN A 135 22.36 1.37 9.17
N TYR A 136 22.10 0.47 8.23
CA TYR A 136 21.52 -0.85 8.48
C TYR A 136 22.66 -1.87 8.53
N ASN A 137 23.25 -2.07 9.72
CA ASN A 137 24.47 -2.86 9.89
C ASN A 137 24.21 -4.37 9.94
N THR A 138 23.15 -4.79 10.64
CA THR A 138 22.64 -6.16 10.65
C THR A 138 21.11 -6.11 10.73
N PRO A 139 20.38 -7.24 10.60
CA PRO A 139 18.92 -7.25 10.74
C PRO A 139 18.43 -6.75 12.10
N VAL A 140 19.31 -6.81 13.11
CA VAL A 140 19.02 -6.43 14.50
C VAL A 140 20.00 -5.37 15.03
N GLN A 141 20.69 -4.63 14.17
CA GLN A 141 21.55 -3.52 14.54
C GLN A 141 21.42 -2.38 13.51
N THR A 142 20.83 -1.28 13.96
CA THR A 142 20.65 -0.06 13.17
C THR A 142 21.38 1.10 13.84
N ILE A 143 22.07 1.93 13.07
CA ILE A 143 22.72 3.13 13.60
C ILE A 143 21.85 4.34 13.29
N LEU A 144 21.52 5.09 14.32
CA LEU A 144 20.80 6.35 14.26
C LEU A 144 21.77 7.52 14.32
N SER A 145 21.41 8.64 13.69
CA SER A 145 22.26 9.82 13.57
C SER A 145 21.43 11.08 13.73
N GLY A 146 21.92 12.01 14.55
CA GLY A 146 21.16 13.20 14.91
C GLY A 146 21.89 14.09 15.90
N ARG A 147 21.20 15.13 16.38
CA ARG A 147 21.74 15.97 17.46
C ARG A 147 21.89 15.13 18.73
N ARG A 148 22.90 15.44 19.55
CA ARG A 148 23.18 14.67 20.77
C ARG A 148 21.97 14.61 21.72
N VAL A 149 21.24 15.72 21.83
CA VAL A 149 20.03 15.81 22.65
C VAL A 149 18.93 14.85 22.16
N ASP A 150 18.69 14.82 20.85
CA ASP A 150 17.66 13.94 20.26
C ASP A 150 18.07 12.46 20.40
N LEU A 151 19.35 12.15 20.21
CA LEU A 151 19.88 10.80 20.41
C LEU A 151 19.82 10.32 21.86
N SER A 152 19.98 11.22 22.83
CA SER A 152 19.77 10.90 24.25
C SER A 152 18.31 10.53 24.51
N CYS A 153 17.36 11.31 24.02
CA CYS A 153 15.93 10.97 24.10
C CYS A 153 15.62 9.66 23.39
N ALA A 154 16.22 9.41 22.21
CA ALA A 154 16.07 8.16 21.51
C ALA A 154 16.59 6.97 22.33
N ALA A 155 17.77 7.08 22.94
CA ALA A 155 18.34 6.02 23.76
C ALA A 155 17.42 5.65 24.94
N GLU A 156 16.79 6.64 25.58
CA GLU A 156 15.81 6.43 26.65
C GLU A 156 14.56 5.69 26.13
N ARG A 157 13.97 6.16 25.02
CA ARG A 157 12.77 5.53 24.45
C ARG A 157 13.01 4.12 23.92
N PHE A 158 14.12 3.93 23.22
CA PHE A 158 14.48 2.60 22.74
C PHE A 158 14.86 1.65 23.87
N ALA A 159 15.31 2.13 25.04
CA ALA A 159 15.52 1.28 26.21
C ALA A 159 14.21 0.75 26.83
N GLU A 160 13.07 1.39 26.54
CA GLU A 160 11.73 0.91 26.95
C GLU A 160 11.22 -0.25 26.08
N VAL A 161 11.83 -0.47 24.90
CA VAL A 161 11.44 -1.54 23.97
C VAL A 161 12.08 -2.86 24.41
N GLU A 162 11.26 -3.90 24.55
CA GLU A 162 11.72 -5.22 24.98
C GLU A 162 12.84 -5.77 24.07
N GLY A 163 13.93 -6.23 24.70
CA GLY A 163 15.08 -6.81 23.99
C GLY A 163 16.02 -5.79 23.32
N CYS A 164 15.73 -4.50 23.45
CA CYS A 164 16.54 -3.44 22.84
C CYS A 164 17.72 -3.01 23.71
N CYS A 165 18.86 -2.72 23.08
CA CYS A 165 20.04 -2.14 23.70
C CYS A 165 20.58 -0.98 22.86
N CYS A 166 20.88 0.14 23.51
CA CYS A 166 21.40 1.35 22.86
C CYS A 166 22.83 1.66 23.31
N VAL A 167 23.74 1.92 22.36
CA VAL A 167 25.14 2.26 22.64
C VAL A 167 25.56 3.49 21.82
N PRO A 168 25.91 4.63 22.46
CA PRO A 168 26.46 5.78 21.77
C PRO A 168 27.79 5.43 21.08
N LEU A 169 27.97 5.88 19.84
CA LEU A 169 29.21 5.68 19.11
C LEU A 169 30.18 6.84 19.36
N ASN A 170 31.47 6.52 19.52
CA ASN A 170 32.53 7.50 19.67
C ASN A 170 32.90 8.14 18.32
N VAL A 171 32.02 9.01 17.83
CA VAL A 171 32.19 9.74 16.57
C VAL A 171 31.97 11.24 16.79
N SER A 172 32.58 12.05 15.92
CA SER A 172 32.60 13.51 16.07
C SER A 172 31.32 14.21 15.60
N GLY A 173 30.49 13.55 14.78
CA GLY A 173 29.29 14.16 14.20
C GLY A 173 28.23 13.17 13.72
N PRO A 174 27.07 13.68 13.26
CA PRO A 174 25.92 12.90 12.80
C PRO A 174 26.09 12.46 11.33
N PHE A 175 26.98 11.51 11.06
CA PHE A 175 27.26 11.07 9.69
C PHE A 175 26.06 10.36 9.03
N HIS A 176 26.05 10.34 7.68
CA HIS A 176 25.00 9.68 6.87
C HIS A 176 23.59 10.18 7.18
N SER A 177 23.43 11.50 7.34
CA SER A 177 22.18 12.14 7.74
C SER A 177 21.97 13.47 7.03
N ARG A 178 20.79 14.07 7.20
CA ARG A 178 20.44 15.41 6.71
C ARG A 178 21.41 16.49 7.19
N TYR A 179 22.06 16.29 8.33
CA TYR A 179 23.00 17.24 8.91
C TYR A 179 24.32 17.33 8.13
N MET A 180 24.56 16.40 7.18
CA MET A 180 25.73 16.40 6.30
C MET A 180 25.47 17.05 4.94
N GLU A 181 24.30 17.66 4.72
CA GLU A 181 23.91 18.19 3.40
C GLU A 181 24.84 19.31 2.91
N ASP A 182 25.32 20.19 3.79
CA ASP A 182 26.27 21.23 3.38
C ASP A 182 27.67 20.66 3.09
N ALA A 183 28.10 19.65 3.85
CA ALA A 183 29.32 18.90 3.55
C ALA A 183 29.21 18.18 2.19
N ARG A 184 28.03 17.63 1.86
CA ARG A 184 27.75 17.00 0.57
C ARG A 184 27.87 18.00 -0.59
N LYS A 185 27.23 19.17 -0.49
CA LYS A 185 27.30 20.22 -1.51
C LYS A 185 28.73 20.69 -1.77
N ASP A 186 29.53 20.82 -0.72
CA ASP A 186 30.94 21.16 -0.86
C ASP A 186 31.73 20.04 -1.55
N PHE A 187 31.43 18.78 -1.20
CA PHE A 187 32.09 17.59 -1.77
C PHE A 187 31.75 17.36 -3.25
N ASP A 188 30.56 17.78 -3.71
CA ASP A 188 30.16 17.72 -5.13
C ASP A 188 31.19 18.42 -6.04
N ARG A 189 31.82 19.50 -5.56
CA ARG A 189 32.85 20.23 -6.31
C ARG A 189 34.16 19.44 -6.45
N ASP A 190 34.50 18.65 -5.44
CA ASP A 190 35.70 17.80 -5.48
C ASP A 190 35.46 16.59 -6.39
N LEU A 191 34.26 15.98 -6.31
CA LEU A 191 33.85 14.88 -7.17
C LEU A 191 33.84 15.28 -8.66
N ALA A 192 33.42 16.50 -8.99
CA ALA A 192 33.40 17.00 -10.36
C ALA A 192 34.81 17.13 -11.01
N ARG A 193 35.88 17.08 -10.22
CA ARG A 193 37.27 17.19 -10.69
C ARG A 193 37.96 15.84 -10.87
N VAL A 194 37.29 14.75 -10.52
CA VAL A 194 37.84 13.41 -10.55
C VAL A 194 37.26 12.62 -11.72
N ARG A 195 38.12 11.86 -12.38
CA ARG A 195 37.71 10.93 -13.43
C ARG A 195 37.37 9.58 -12.81
N PHE A 196 36.23 9.04 -13.20
CA PHE A 196 35.79 7.69 -12.85
C PHE A 196 35.89 6.80 -14.10
N SER A 197 36.41 5.60 -13.92
CA SER A 197 36.50 4.56 -14.96
C SER A 197 35.41 3.51 -14.73
N ASP A 198 35.18 2.61 -15.69
CA ASP A 198 34.15 1.57 -15.57
C ASP A 198 34.52 0.43 -14.60
N GLY A 199 35.81 0.31 -14.24
CA GLY A 199 36.33 -0.73 -13.37
C GLY A 199 36.36 -2.11 -14.00
N HIS A 200 36.96 -3.08 -13.29
CA HIS A 200 37.12 -4.48 -13.72
C HIS A 200 36.59 -5.49 -12.70
N ILE A 201 36.10 -5.03 -11.54
CA ILE A 201 35.50 -5.84 -10.47
C ILE A 201 34.19 -5.19 -10.06
N GLU A 202 33.12 -5.97 -9.87
CA GLU A 202 31.81 -5.44 -9.50
C GLU A 202 31.86 -4.86 -8.08
N VAL A 203 31.46 -3.58 -7.92
CA VAL A 203 31.44 -2.86 -6.63
C VAL A 203 30.02 -2.61 -6.18
N ILE A 204 29.66 -2.94 -4.94
CA ILE A 204 28.31 -2.68 -4.41
C ILE A 204 28.24 -1.32 -3.72
N SER A 205 27.23 -0.52 -4.10
CA SER A 205 26.97 0.81 -3.55
C SER A 205 26.29 0.77 -2.20
N ASN A 206 26.78 1.55 -1.23
CA ASN A 206 26.15 1.65 0.09
C ASN A 206 24.74 2.27 0.04
N CYS A 207 24.47 3.14 -0.94
CA CYS A 207 23.18 3.85 -1.03
C CYS A 207 22.08 2.99 -1.62
N THR A 208 22.41 2.19 -2.64
CA THR A 208 21.43 1.44 -3.42
C THR A 208 21.48 -0.05 -3.13
N ALA A 209 22.53 -0.54 -2.47
CA ALA A 209 22.84 -1.97 -2.33
C ALA A 209 22.93 -2.69 -3.69
N ARG A 210 23.27 -1.96 -4.77
CA ARG A 210 23.40 -2.47 -6.14
C ARG A 210 24.77 -2.10 -6.73
N PRO A 211 25.20 -2.78 -7.82
CA PRO A 211 26.47 -2.47 -8.45
C PRO A 211 26.64 -1.01 -8.87
N TYR A 212 27.87 -0.52 -8.84
CA TYR A 212 28.23 0.73 -9.48
C TYR A 212 28.15 0.58 -11.01
N GLU A 213 27.46 1.52 -11.66
CA GLU A 213 27.64 1.78 -13.09
C GLU A 213 28.68 2.90 -13.22
N GLY A 214 29.79 2.68 -13.96
CA GLY A 214 30.98 3.54 -13.96
C GLY A 214 30.71 5.05 -14.07
N SER A 215 29.75 5.45 -14.91
CA SER A 215 29.37 6.86 -15.10
C SER A 215 28.61 7.50 -13.92
N ARG A 216 28.06 6.70 -12.99
CA ARG A 216 27.25 7.17 -11.85
C ARG A 216 28.03 7.26 -10.54
N ALA A 217 29.30 6.88 -10.54
CA ALA A 217 30.09 6.75 -9.32
C ALA A 217 30.18 8.06 -8.52
N ALA A 218 30.40 9.20 -9.19
CA ALA A 218 30.39 10.51 -8.55
C ALA A 218 29.07 10.83 -7.83
N LYS A 219 27.93 10.56 -8.48
CA LYS A 219 26.61 10.85 -7.91
C LYS A 219 26.32 9.96 -6.68
N LEU A 220 26.69 8.68 -6.76
CA LEU A 220 26.51 7.75 -5.64
C LEU A 220 27.38 8.13 -4.43
N LEU A 221 28.64 8.52 -4.66
CA LEU A 221 29.53 9.00 -3.60
C LEU A 221 29.06 10.31 -2.96
N SER A 222 28.49 11.23 -3.75
CA SER A 222 27.82 12.43 -3.22
C SER A 222 26.64 12.02 -2.33
N ARG A 223 25.72 11.21 -2.85
CA ARG A 223 24.53 10.74 -2.14
C ARG A 223 24.89 10.00 -0.85
N GLN A 224 25.98 9.25 -0.84
CA GLN A 224 26.47 8.46 0.30
C GLN A 224 26.68 9.30 1.56
N ILE A 225 27.10 10.56 1.44
CA ILE A 225 27.36 11.43 2.60
C ILE A 225 26.10 11.69 3.45
N VAL A 226 24.92 11.68 2.82
CA VAL A 226 23.64 12.02 3.45
C VAL A 226 22.64 10.87 3.48
N SER A 227 23.01 9.71 2.93
CA SER A 227 22.12 8.55 2.83
C SER A 227 22.57 7.42 3.74
N PRO A 228 21.64 6.55 4.18
CA PRO A 228 21.98 5.37 4.97
C PRO A 228 22.94 4.44 4.23
N VAL A 229 23.82 3.78 4.98
CA VAL A 229 24.61 2.64 4.52
C VAL A 229 23.75 1.38 4.61
N ASN A 230 23.29 0.87 3.46
CA ASN A 230 22.45 -0.33 3.35
C ASN A 230 23.29 -1.61 3.33
N TRP A 231 24.03 -1.86 4.43
CA TRP A 231 24.96 -2.99 4.51
C TRP A 231 24.27 -4.35 4.47
N VAL A 232 23.15 -4.49 5.20
CA VAL A 232 22.32 -5.72 5.18
C VAL A 232 21.95 -6.11 3.76
N ASP A 233 21.39 -5.19 2.97
CA ASP A 233 20.96 -5.50 1.60
C ASP A 233 22.15 -5.63 0.65
N SER A 234 23.28 -4.95 0.90
CA SER A 234 24.51 -5.15 0.11
C SER A 234 25.03 -6.58 0.23
N ILE A 235 25.03 -7.14 1.45
CA ILE A 235 25.43 -8.54 1.69
C ILE A 235 24.38 -9.51 1.15
N ARG A 236 23.08 -9.27 1.39
CA ARG A 236 22.02 -10.11 0.80
C ARG A 236 22.07 -10.15 -0.72
N TYR A 237 22.54 -9.08 -1.37
CA TYR A 237 22.65 -9.00 -2.84
C TYR A 237 23.77 -9.90 -3.30
N LEU A 238 24.93 -9.82 -2.64
CA LEU A 238 26.07 -10.69 -2.92
C LEU A 238 25.72 -12.17 -2.67
N MET A 239 24.99 -12.48 -1.58
CA MET A 239 24.47 -13.83 -1.33
C MET A 239 23.56 -14.31 -2.46
N ALA A 240 22.71 -13.43 -3.02
CA ALA A 240 21.83 -13.77 -4.13
C ALA A 240 22.59 -13.95 -5.46
N ARG A 241 23.75 -13.30 -5.61
CA ARG A 241 24.70 -13.53 -6.70
C ARG A 241 25.57 -14.78 -6.50
N GLY A 242 25.31 -15.57 -5.46
CA GLY A 242 25.99 -16.83 -5.16
C GLY A 242 27.27 -16.70 -4.33
N VAL A 243 27.53 -15.52 -3.74
CA VAL A 243 28.69 -15.32 -2.86
C VAL A 243 28.42 -15.95 -1.49
N ASP A 244 29.26 -16.91 -1.11
CA ASP A 244 29.20 -17.63 0.17
C ASP A 244 30.45 -17.42 1.05
N GLU A 245 31.52 -16.82 0.50
CA GLU A 245 32.73 -16.46 1.24
C GLU A 245 32.98 -14.94 1.21
N PHE A 246 33.24 -14.36 2.40
CA PHE A 246 33.53 -12.94 2.56
C PHE A 246 34.83 -12.76 3.34
N ILE A 247 35.77 -12.04 2.75
CA ILE A 247 37.08 -11.75 3.34
C ILE A 247 37.19 -10.25 3.61
N GLN A 248 37.25 -9.87 4.88
CA GLN A 248 37.55 -8.49 5.25
C GLN A 248 39.03 -8.18 5.03
N VAL A 249 39.29 -7.12 4.26
CA VAL A 249 40.61 -6.50 4.11
C VAL A 249 40.62 -5.16 4.85
N GLY A 250 41.62 -4.96 5.70
CA GLY A 250 41.72 -3.79 6.58
C GLY A 250 41.84 -4.16 8.06
N PRO A 251 42.13 -3.20 8.95
CA PRO A 251 42.36 -3.47 10.36
C PRO A 251 41.06 -3.80 11.11
N GLY A 252 41.17 -4.60 12.17
CA GLY A 252 40.04 -4.98 13.03
C GLY A 252 39.19 -6.13 12.47
N ASN A 253 38.01 -6.37 13.05
CA ASN A 253 37.14 -7.50 12.67
C ASN A 253 35.64 -7.13 12.62
N THR A 254 35.32 -5.83 12.64
CA THR A 254 33.94 -5.34 12.76
C THR A 254 33.09 -5.78 11.57
N ILE A 255 33.57 -5.58 10.34
CA ILE A 255 32.80 -5.87 9.12
C ILE A 255 32.56 -7.36 8.98
N ASN A 256 33.57 -8.19 9.25
CA ASN A 256 33.42 -9.65 9.34
C ASN A 256 32.32 -10.05 10.33
N GLY A 257 32.28 -9.41 11.51
CA GLY A 257 31.23 -9.65 12.50
C GLY A 257 29.82 -9.31 11.99
N LEU A 258 29.67 -8.15 11.35
CA LEU A 258 28.40 -7.72 10.74
C LEU A 258 27.96 -8.68 9.63
N THR A 259 28.86 -9.00 8.69
CA THR A 259 28.58 -9.86 7.54
C THR A 259 28.21 -11.27 7.98
N LYS A 260 28.95 -11.88 8.91
CA LYS A 260 28.59 -13.20 9.47
C LYS A 260 27.21 -13.19 10.09
N LYS A 261 26.85 -12.12 10.82
CA LYS A 261 25.54 -11.99 11.44
C LYS A 261 24.42 -11.86 10.41
N ILE A 262 24.65 -11.15 9.30
CA ILE A 262 23.70 -11.05 8.19
C ILE A 262 23.51 -12.42 7.53
N MET A 263 24.60 -13.10 7.15
CA MET A 263 24.52 -14.43 6.52
C MET A 263 23.81 -15.46 7.39
N GLN A 264 23.90 -15.34 8.73
CA GLN A 264 23.20 -16.22 9.67
C GLN A 264 21.72 -15.92 9.83
N LEU A 265 21.30 -14.66 9.68
CA LEU A 265 19.95 -14.20 10.03
C LEU A 265 19.10 -13.82 8.82
N CYS A 266 19.69 -13.69 7.64
CA CYS A 266 18.99 -13.30 6.42
C CYS A 266 19.06 -14.39 5.36
N SER A 267 18.01 -14.45 4.55
CA SER A 267 18.06 -15.07 3.24
C SER A 267 18.66 -14.11 2.21
N PRO A 268 19.21 -14.63 1.09
CA PRO A 268 19.56 -13.82 -0.07
C PRO A 268 18.43 -12.86 -0.48
N LEU A 269 18.77 -11.75 -1.13
CA LEU A 269 17.78 -10.85 -1.74
C LEU A 269 16.94 -11.63 -2.76
N ALA A 270 15.61 -11.44 -2.74
CA ALA A 270 14.74 -12.10 -3.71
C ALA A 270 14.99 -11.54 -5.12
N ALA A 271 14.70 -12.31 -6.16
CA ALA A 271 14.98 -11.93 -7.56
C ALA A 271 14.30 -10.61 -7.94
N GLU A 272 13.10 -10.38 -7.43
CA GLU A 272 12.29 -9.18 -7.63
C GLU A 272 12.90 -7.96 -6.93
N GLU A 273 13.58 -8.18 -5.79
CA GLU A 273 14.30 -7.14 -5.08
C GLU A 273 15.61 -6.81 -5.83
N MET A 274 16.31 -7.81 -6.37
CA MET A 274 17.55 -7.60 -7.15
C MET A 274 17.35 -6.70 -8.38
N GLU A 275 16.20 -6.80 -9.05
CA GLU A 275 15.84 -6.02 -10.24
C GLU A 275 15.40 -4.58 -9.96
N VAL A 276 15.32 -4.16 -8.69
CA VAL A 276 15.05 -2.77 -8.33
C VAL A 276 16.29 -1.92 -8.65
N GLU A 277 16.42 -1.50 -9.91
CA GLU A 277 17.32 -0.41 -10.29
C GLU A 277 16.92 0.87 -9.54
N ASP A 278 17.94 1.68 -9.19
CA ASP A 278 17.75 3.01 -8.62
C ASP A 278 16.86 3.84 -9.57
N ARG A 279 15.57 3.87 -9.24
CA ARG A 279 14.49 4.56 -9.97
C ARG A 279 14.75 6.06 -10.15
N SER A 280 15.81 6.58 -9.56
CA SER A 280 16.21 7.97 -9.73
C SER A 280 16.95 8.26 -11.04
N GLN A 281 17.46 7.27 -11.80
CA GLN A 281 18.16 7.51 -13.08
C GLN A 281 18.13 6.31 -14.05
N ARG A 282 17.48 6.43 -15.21
CA ARG A 282 17.76 5.61 -16.41
C ARG A 282 18.16 6.56 -17.56
N PRO A 283 19.20 6.27 -18.36
CA PRO A 283 19.50 7.01 -19.58
C PRO A 283 18.45 6.71 -20.66
N ALA A 284 18.10 7.70 -21.48
CA ALA A 284 17.10 7.55 -22.54
C ALA A 284 17.61 6.67 -23.70
N ASP A 285 16.77 5.73 -24.14
CA ASP A 285 16.97 4.84 -25.29
C ASP A 285 17.06 5.66 -26.60
N PRO A 286 18.12 5.51 -27.42
CA PRO A 286 18.35 6.30 -28.62
C PRO A 286 17.36 6.03 -29.77
N ASN A 287 16.47 5.04 -29.66
CA ASN A 287 15.36 4.83 -30.59
C ASN A 287 13.99 5.24 -30.03
N THR A 288 13.97 5.89 -28.87
CA THR A 288 12.78 6.62 -28.43
C THR A 288 12.76 7.96 -29.13
N THR A 289 11.78 8.11 -30.02
CA THR A 289 11.29 9.43 -30.45
C THR A 289 11.30 10.36 -29.24
N LYS A 290 11.99 11.51 -29.37
CA LYS A 290 12.11 12.60 -28.38
C LYS A 290 11.32 12.35 -27.09
N PRO A 291 11.93 12.36 -25.87
CA PRO A 291 11.13 12.33 -24.65
C PRO A 291 10.04 13.38 -24.84
N PRO A 292 8.74 13.02 -24.64
CA PRO A 292 7.71 14.00 -24.83
C PRO A 292 8.18 15.16 -23.98
N THR A 293 8.29 16.34 -24.57
CA THR A 293 8.23 17.55 -23.78
C THR A 293 7.10 17.29 -22.81
N ARG A 294 7.38 17.02 -21.53
CA ARG A 294 6.39 17.29 -20.51
C ARG A 294 6.34 18.80 -20.56
N GLY A 295 5.54 19.31 -21.51
CA GLY A 295 4.74 20.45 -21.22
C GLY A 295 4.16 20.14 -19.86
N THR A 296 4.36 21.07 -18.94
CA THR A 296 3.63 21.18 -17.69
C THR A 296 2.15 21.20 -18.06
N ARG A 297 1.59 20.02 -18.37
CA ARG A 297 0.18 19.88 -18.66
C ARG A 297 -0.44 19.87 -17.30
N ALA A 298 -0.97 21.02 -16.92
CA ALA A 298 -1.75 21.16 -15.71
C ALA A 298 -2.71 19.98 -15.59
N TRP A 299 -2.80 19.43 -14.38
CA TRP A 299 -3.84 18.48 -14.03
C TRP A 299 -5.20 19.11 -14.34
N SER A 300 -6.07 18.29 -14.91
CA SER A 300 -7.47 18.59 -15.21
C SER A 300 -8.28 17.35 -14.89
N SER A 301 -9.58 17.50 -14.66
CA SER A 301 -10.49 16.37 -14.49
C SER A 301 -10.32 15.29 -15.57
N ASP A 302 -10.08 15.69 -16.84
CA ASP A 302 -9.96 14.79 -17.99
C ASP A 302 -8.64 13.98 -18.02
N ASN A 303 -7.62 14.37 -17.23
CA ASN A 303 -6.32 13.70 -17.20
C ASN A 303 -5.92 13.13 -15.83
N LEU A 304 -6.77 13.25 -14.80
CA LEU A 304 -6.59 12.54 -13.54
C LEU A 304 -6.86 11.04 -13.69
N GLY A 305 -6.03 10.23 -13.05
CA GLY A 305 -6.05 8.77 -13.17
C GLY A 305 -5.54 8.24 -14.52
N ALA A 306 -5.53 6.92 -14.67
CA ALA A 306 -4.97 6.24 -15.82
C ALA A 306 -5.84 6.42 -17.08
N ALA A 307 -5.21 6.80 -18.19
CA ALA A 307 -5.86 6.79 -19.50
C ALA A 307 -6.34 5.39 -19.89
N ALA A 308 -5.55 4.35 -19.56
CA ALA A 308 -5.91 2.96 -19.80
C ALA A 308 -7.25 2.55 -19.16
N PHE A 309 -7.56 3.05 -17.95
CA PHE A 309 -8.87 2.80 -17.33
C PHE A 309 -10.01 3.45 -18.13
N ARG A 310 -9.82 4.70 -18.55
CA ARG A 310 -10.81 5.40 -19.37
C ARG A 310 -11.04 4.72 -20.71
N GLU A 311 -9.96 4.31 -21.38
CA GLU A 311 -10.03 3.61 -22.66
C GLU A 311 -10.69 2.24 -22.53
N GLN A 312 -10.29 1.44 -21.53
CA GLN A 312 -10.79 0.09 -21.31
C GLN A 312 -12.29 0.04 -20.95
N PHE A 313 -12.78 1.06 -20.25
CA PHE A 313 -14.18 1.13 -19.82
C PHE A 313 -15.01 2.16 -20.60
N GLY A 314 -14.46 2.78 -21.65
CA GLY A 314 -15.18 3.75 -22.49
C GLY A 314 -15.63 5.01 -21.74
N LEU A 315 -14.81 5.51 -20.82
CA LEU A 315 -15.13 6.61 -19.91
C LEU A 315 -14.39 7.90 -20.28
N ARG A 316 -14.96 9.04 -19.90
CA ARG A 316 -14.30 10.34 -19.94
C ARG A 316 -13.44 10.60 -18.70
N TYR A 317 -13.88 10.13 -17.55
CA TYR A 317 -13.24 10.38 -16.26
C TYR A 317 -12.88 9.07 -15.56
N ALA A 318 -11.75 9.05 -14.86
CA ALA A 318 -11.32 7.91 -14.05
C ALA A 318 -12.02 7.89 -12.68
N CYS A 319 -13.36 7.90 -12.70
CA CYS A 319 -14.20 7.97 -11.51
C CYS A 319 -15.42 7.06 -11.64
N MET A 320 -15.80 6.48 -10.50
CA MET A 320 -16.93 5.57 -10.37
C MET A 320 -17.81 5.92 -9.14
N ALA A 321 -19.11 5.67 -9.25
CA ALA A 321 -20.01 5.58 -8.11
C ALA A 321 -20.21 4.09 -7.76
N GLY A 322 -19.70 3.68 -6.60
CA GLY A 322 -19.74 2.29 -6.15
C GLY A 322 -21.15 1.78 -5.83
N GLY A 323 -21.35 0.46 -5.95
CA GLY A 323 -22.63 -0.17 -5.63
C GLY A 323 -23.01 0.01 -4.17
N MET A 324 -24.27 0.38 -3.91
CA MET A 324 -24.84 0.51 -2.57
C MET A 324 -26.05 -0.41 -2.43
N TYR A 325 -26.05 -1.22 -1.38
CA TYR A 325 -27.01 -2.30 -1.09
C TYR A 325 -28.49 -1.88 -1.27
N LYS A 326 -29.36 -2.83 -1.63
CA LYS A 326 -30.82 -2.67 -1.79
C LYS A 326 -31.25 -1.65 -2.83
N GLY A 327 -30.49 -1.51 -3.92
CA GLY A 327 -30.83 -0.59 -5.00
C GLY A 327 -30.62 0.89 -4.66
N ILE A 328 -30.01 1.22 -3.51
CA ILE A 328 -29.71 2.60 -3.11
C ILE A 328 -28.87 3.29 -4.20
N SER A 329 -27.88 2.57 -4.76
CA SER A 329 -27.28 2.95 -6.03
C SER A 329 -28.23 2.55 -7.15
N SER A 330 -29.11 3.48 -7.50
CA SER A 330 -30.28 3.24 -8.34
C SER A 330 -29.95 3.23 -9.83
N VAL A 331 -30.92 2.84 -10.65
CA VAL A 331 -30.86 3.02 -12.11
C VAL A 331 -30.63 4.49 -12.46
N ALA A 332 -31.31 5.42 -11.80
CA ALA A 332 -31.15 6.86 -12.05
C ALA A 332 -29.72 7.34 -11.76
N MET A 333 -29.10 6.84 -10.69
CA MET A 333 -27.72 7.17 -10.35
C MET A 333 -26.73 6.61 -11.38
N ALA A 334 -26.90 5.35 -11.77
CA ALA A 334 -26.02 4.73 -12.75
C ALA A 334 -26.12 5.42 -14.12
N VAL A 335 -27.32 5.81 -14.55
CA VAL A 335 -27.51 6.59 -15.78
C VAL A 335 -26.87 7.98 -15.67
N ALA A 336 -27.06 8.70 -14.57
CA ALA A 336 -26.48 10.03 -14.39
C ALA A 336 -24.95 10.01 -14.45
N MET A 337 -24.31 8.96 -13.91
CA MET A 337 -22.86 8.77 -14.01
C MET A 337 -22.42 8.44 -15.45
N ALA A 338 -23.12 7.52 -16.12
CA ALA A 338 -22.81 7.13 -17.49
C ALA A 338 -22.94 8.31 -18.47
N GLU A 339 -24.00 9.11 -18.38
CA GLU A 339 -24.22 10.32 -19.20
C GLU A 339 -23.13 11.39 -18.96
N ALA A 340 -22.53 11.41 -17.77
CA ALA A 340 -21.39 12.27 -17.45
C ALA A 340 -20.02 11.70 -17.89
N GLY A 341 -20.00 10.51 -18.49
CA GLY A 341 -18.76 9.82 -18.88
C GLY A 341 -18.00 9.21 -17.71
N MET A 342 -18.70 8.79 -16.66
CA MET A 342 -18.18 8.07 -15.49
C MET A 342 -18.85 6.71 -15.36
N LEU A 343 -18.28 5.81 -14.55
CA LEU A 343 -18.89 4.50 -14.33
C LEU A 343 -19.89 4.54 -13.16
N GLY A 344 -21.13 4.16 -13.43
CA GLY A 344 -22.15 3.97 -12.40
C GLY A 344 -22.41 2.49 -12.13
N VAL A 345 -22.50 2.10 -10.85
CA VAL A 345 -22.77 0.71 -10.48
C VAL A 345 -24.14 0.56 -9.85
N TYR A 346 -25.01 -0.26 -10.44
CA TYR A 346 -26.32 -0.58 -9.87
C TYR A 346 -26.18 -1.51 -8.66
N GLY A 347 -26.79 -1.13 -7.54
CA GLY A 347 -26.69 -1.82 -6.26
C GLY A 347 -27.61 -3.03 -6.12
N ALA A 348 -27.35 -4.11 -6.88
CA ALA A 348 -28.22 -5.29 -6.92
C ALA A 348 -28.23 -6.14 -5.63
N GLY A 349 -27.26 -5.95 -4.73
CA GLY A 349 -27.19 -6.68 -3.47
C GLY A 349 -28.48 -6.59 -2.65
N GLY A 350 -29.07 -7.74 -2.31
CA GLY A 350 -30.30 -7.83 -1.52
C GLY A 350 -31.57 -7.40 -2.27
N VAL A 351 -31.51 -7.11 -3.57
CA VAL A 351 -32.68 -6.82 -4.42
C VAL A 351 -33.23 -8.13 -4.98
N ASP A 352 -34.55 -8.23 -5.14
CA ASP A 352 -35.20 -9.37 -5.77
C ASP A 352 -34.74 -9.54 -7.23
N PHE A 353 -34.56 -10.78 -7.68
CA PHE A 353 -34.04 -11.08 -9.02
C PHE A 353 -34.90 -10.53 -10.16
N ALA A 354 -36.23 -10.47 -10.01
CA ALA A 354 -37.09 -9.86 -11.03
C ALA A 354 -36.82 -8.36 -11.14
N ALA A 355 -36.69 -7.67 -10.01
CA ALA A 355 -36.35 -6.25 -9.99
C ALA A 355 -34.92 -5.97 -10.51
N VAL A 356 -33.96 -6.88 -10.28
CA VAL A 356 -32.63 -6.78 -10.90
C VAL A 356 -32.73 -6.86 -12.43
N ARG A 357 -33.52 -7.80 -12.98
CA ARG A 357 -33.73 -7.90 -14.44
C ARG A 357 -34.32 -6.62 -15.01
N ASP A 358 -35.36 -6.09 -14.38
CA ASP A 358 -36.02 -4.86 -14.83
C ASP A 358 -35.04 -3.68 -14.83
N ALA A 359 -34.23 -3.54 -13.77
CA ALA A 359 -33.21 -2.51 -13.68
C ALA A 359 -32.13 -2.66 -14.78
N VAL A 360 -31.62 -3.87 -15.02
CA VAL A 360 -30.61 -4.14 -16.06
C VAL A 360 -31.16 -3.82 -17.45
N ARG A 361 -32.39 -4.22 -17.75
CA ARG A 361 -33.06 -3.92 -19.03
C ARG A 361 -33.24 -2.42 -19.21
N GLU A 362 -33.63 -1.72 -18.16
CA GLU A 362 -33.75 -0.26 -18.20
C GLU A 362 -32.39 0.41 -18.46
N LEU A 363 -31.35 0.03 -17.73
CA LEU A 363 -30.00 0.56 -17.91
C LEU A 363 -29.48 0.33 -19.33
N THR A 364 -29.62 -0.92 -19.81
CA THR A 364 -29.24 -1.29 -21.18
C THR A 364 -29.98 -0.45 -22.23
N ARG A 365 -31.28 -0.20 -22.03
CA ARG A 365 -32.08 0.65 -22.93
C ARG A 365 -31.66 2.12 -22.90
N ARG A 366 -31.26 2.64 -21.74
CA ARG A 366 -30.97 4.07 -21.56
C ARG A 366 -29.55 4.46 -21.93
N VAL A 367 -28.56 3.67 -21.54
CA VAL A 367 -27.13 4.01 -21.72
C VAL A 367 -26.33 2.98 -22.51
N GLY A 368 -26.93 1.82 -22.83
CA GLY A 368 -26.24 0.75 -23.54
C GLY A 368 -25.40 -0.15 -22.63
N LYS A 369 -24.99 -1.30 -23.18
CA LYS A 369 -24.08 -2.24 -22.51
C LYS A 369 -22.69 -1.62 -22.37
N GLY A 370 -21.96 -2.03 -21.34
CA GLY A 370 -20.60 -1.57 -21.07
C GLY A 370 -20.46 -0.16 -20.49
N HIS A 371 -21.55 0.58 -20.30
CA HIS A 371 -21.57 1.92 -19.70
C HIS A 371 -22.06 1.95 -18.25
N PHE A 372 -22.42 0.79 -17.70
CA PHE A 372 -22.77 0.62 -16.29
C PHE A 372 -22.22 -0.73 -15.81
N ALA A 373 -22.12 -0.89 -14.49
CA ALA A 373 -21.84 -2.19 -13.88
C ALA A 373 -23.00 -2.63 -12.97
N VAL A 374 -23.10 -3.92 -12.72
CA VAL A 374 -24.01 -4.48 -11.71
C VAL A 374 -23.19 -4.97 -10.51
N ASN A 375 -23.54 -4.52 -9.30
CA ASN A 375 -22.87 -4.98 -8.09
C ASN A 375 -23.23 -6.46 -7.81
N TYR A 376 -22.21 -7.30 -7.75
CA TYR A 376 -22.28 -8.71 -7.39
C TYR A 376 -21.67 -8.87 -6.00
N ILE A 377 -22.51 -9.16 -5.01
CA ILE A 377 -22.09 -9.48 -3.64
C ILE A 377 -21.91 -11.00 -3.50
N ALA A 378 -20.75 -11.45 -3.03
CA ALA A 378 -20.50 -12.86 -2.73
C ALA A 378 -21.46 -13.38 -1.65
N SER A 379 -21.87 -14.65 -1.76
CA SER A 379 -22.72 -15.31 -0.77
C SER A 379 -22.25 -16.75 -0.55
N PRO A 380 -21.05 -16.96 0.01
CA PRO A 380 -20.43 -18.28 0.09
C PRO A 380 -21.23 -19.28 0.93
N GLU A 381 -22.03 -18.81 1.89
CA GLU A 381 -22.93 -19.64 2.70
C GLU A 381 -24.21 -20.06 1.93
N MET A 382 -24.49 -19.45 0.78
CA MET A 382 -25.64 -19.74 -0.08
C MET A 382 -25.22 -19.87 -1.56
N PRO A 383 -24.42 -20.90 -1.92
CA PRO A 383 -23.92 -21.07 -3.30
C PRO A 383 -25.02 -21.15 -4.36
N ASP A 384 -26.19 -21.71 -4.04
CA ASP A 384 -27.33 -21.79 -4.96
C ASP A 384 -27.92 -20.41 -5.29
N HIS A 385 -27.95 -19.51 -4.29
CA HIS A 385 -28.40 -18.14 -4.49
C HIS A 385 -27.41 -17.37 -5.39
N GLU A 386 -26.11 -17.57 -5.17
CA GLU A 386 -25.06 -16.97 -6.00
C GLU A 386 -25.11 -17.48 -7.45
N ASN A 387 -25.32 -18.79 -7.64
CA ASN A 387 -25.56 -19.39 -8.95
C ASN A 387 -26.77 -18.79 -9.66
N ALA A 388 -27.90 -18.67 -8.96
CA ALA A 388 -29.12 -18.09 -9.54
C ALA A 388 -28.93 -16.61 -9.90
N PHE A 389 -28.15 -15.86 -9.12
CA PHE A 389 -27.80 -14.48 -9.46
C PHE A 389 -26.93 -14.41 -10.72
N VAL A 390 -25.92 -15.28 -10.85
CA VAL A 390 -25.12 -15.38 -12.08
C VAL A 390 -25.98 -15.77 -13.28
N ASP A 391 -26.99 -16.63 -13.12
CA ASP A 391 -27.94 -16.93 -14.20
C ASP A 391 -28.72 -15.70 -14.65
N VAL A 392 -29.11 -14.82 -13.72
CA VAL A 392 -29.73 -13.53 -14.07
C VAL A 392 -28.77 -12.68 -14.89
N LEU A 393 -27.50 -12.54 -14.46
CA LEU A 393 -26.49 -11.75 -15.17
C LEU A 393 -26.25 -12.27 -16.60
N LEU A 394 -26.13 -13.58 -16.76
CA LEU A 394 -25.90 -14.23 -18.06
C LEU A 394 -27.12 -14.11 -18.98
N GLN A 395 -28.33 -14.29 -18.45
CA GLN A 395 -29.57 -14.21 -19.24
C GLN A 395 -29.87 -12.79 -19.73
N GLU A 396 -29.52 -11.78 -18.92
CA GLU A 396 -29.69 -10.37 -19.31
C GLU A 396 -28.45 -9.81 -20.04
N ASP A 397 -27.42 -10.65 -20.28
CA ASP A 397 -26.17 -10.32 -20.97
C ASP A 397 -25.48 -9.08 -20.37
N VAL A 398 -25.30 -9.11 -19.03
CA VAL A 398 -24.53 -8.12 -18.28
C VAL A 398 -23.04 -8.34 -18.54
N ASP A 399 -22.38 -7.34 -19.10
CA ASP A 399 -20.99 -7.41 -19.55
C ASP A 399 -19.97 -6.86 -18.54
N LEU A 400 -20.43 -6.28 -17.42
CA LEU A 400 -19.57 -5.70 -16.39
C LEU A 400 -20.19 -5.83 -15.00
N VAL A 401 -19.43 -6.40 -14.06
CA VAL A 401 -19.81 -6.47 -12.65
C VAL A 401 -18.79 -5.79 -11.73
N GLU A 402 -19.29 -5.21 -10.63
CA GLU A 402 -18.48 -4.89 -9.46
C GLU A 402 -18.59 -6.06 -8.47
N ALA A 403 -17.56 -6.91 -8.41
CA ALA A 403 -17.51 -8.04 -7.48
C ALA A 403 -17.08 -7.58 -6.08
N SER A 404 -17.90 -7.82 -5.05
CA SER A 404 -17.68 -7.32 -3.69
C SER A 404 -17.98 -8.37 -2.62
N ALA A 405 -17.43 -8.19 -1.42
CA ALA A 405 -17.53 -9.11 -0.29
C ALA A 405 -16.95 -10.53 -0.53
N PHE A 406 -16.12 -10.71 -1.56
CA PHE A 406 -15.43 -11.99 -1.80
C PHE A 406 -14.31 -12.18 -0.78
N MET A 407 -14.33 -13.33 -0.09
CA MET A 407 -13.21 -13.80 0.75
C MET A 407 -12.31 -14.79 0.01
N SER A 408 -12.84 -15.43 -1.03
CA SER A 408 -12.15 -16.37 -1.90
C SER A 408 -12.89 -16.46 -3.23
N MET A 409 -12.25 -17.03 -4.25
CA MET A 409 -12.85 -17.22 -5.57
C MET A 409 -13.98 -18.26 -5.50
N THR A 410 -15.12 -17.99 -6.13
CA THR A 410 -16.27 -18.90 -6.16
C THR A 410 -16.49 -19.48 -7.56
N ALA A 411 -17.06 -20.68 -7.65
CA ALA A 411 -17.39 -21.29 -8.94
C ALA A 411 -18.37 -20.45 -9.78
N PRO A 412 -19.44 -19.82 -9.20
CA PRO A 412 -20.34 -18.96 -9.98
C PRO A 412 -19.64 -17.75 -10.62
N LEU A 413 -18.69 -17.10 -9.91
CA LEU A 413 -17.93 -15.99 -10.49
C LEU A 413 -17.00 -16.44 -11.61
N VAL A 414 -16.32 -17.58 -11.45
CA VAL A 414 -15.50 -18.18 -12.53
C VAL A 414 -16.38 -18.53 -13.74
N ARG A 415 -17.59 -19.06 -13.52
CA ARG A 415 -18.56 -19.32 -14.59
C ARG A 415 -18.91 -18.04 -15.33
N TYR A 416 -19.33 -16.99 -14.61
CA TYR A 416 -19.65 -15.69 -15.21
C TYR A 416 -18.51 -15.20 -16.10
N ARG A 417 -17.29 -15.17 -15.56
CA ARG A 417 -16.09 -14.69 -16.27
C ARG A 417 -15.78 -15.53 -17.51
N ALA A 418 -15.78 -16.86 -17.39
CA ALA A 418 -15.43 -17.79 -18.47
C ALA A 418 -16.47 -17.82 -19.60
N THR A 419 -17.78 -17.78 -19.28
CA THR A 419 -18.84 -17.81 -20.29
C THR A 419 -18.78 -16.63 -21.26
N GLY A 420 -18.27 -15.48 -20.81
CA GLY A 420 -18.09 -14.30 -21.65
C GLY A 420 -16.83 -14.32 -22.52
N MET A 421 -15.99 -15.36 -22.44
CA MET A 421 -14.72 -15.40 -23.17
C MET A 421 -14.85 -16.04 -24.55
N THR A 422 -14.20 -15.42 -25.52
CA THR A 422 -14.04 -15.93 -26.89
C THR A 422 -12.60 -15.72 -27.38
N LYS A 423 -12.27 -16.18 -28.59
CA LYS A 423 -10.98 -15.95 -29.24
C LYS A 423 -11.16 -14.99 -30.42
N ASP A 424 -10.24 -14.06 -30.61
CA ASP A 424 -10.19 -13.24 -31.84
C ASP A 424 -9.68 -14.05 -33.04
N SER A 425 -9.61 -13.43 -34.22
CA SER A 425 -9.13 -14.08 -35.45
C SER A 425 -7.66 -14.53 -35.38
N THR A 426 -6.90 -14.07 -34.39
CA THR A 426 -5.49 -14.42 -34.14
C THR A 426 -5.33 -15.40 -32.98
N GLY A 427 -6.44 -15.84 -32.36
CA GLY A 427 -6.45 -16.74 -31.22
C GLY A 427 -6.24 -16.07 -29.86
N ARG A 428 -6.23 -14.73 -29.78
CA ARG A 428 -6.09 -14.02 -28.49
C ARG A 428 -7.41 -14.00 -27.73
N PRO A 429 -7.39 -14.08 -26.39
CA PRO A 429 -8.60 -13.98 -25.58
C PRO A 429 -9.31 -12.63 -25.78
N ILE A 430 -10.61 -12.68 -26.05
CA ILE A 430 -11.54 -11.55 -25.95
C ILE A 430 -12.36 -11.77 -24.68
N ILE A 431 -12.37 -10.77 -23.81
CA ILE A 431 -13.09 -10.78 -22.54
C ILE A 431 -14.43 -10.05 -22.74
N GLY A 432 -15.53 -10.79 -22.83
CA GLY A 432 -16.89 -10.24 -22.93
C GLY A 432 -17.54 -9.94 -21.59
N HIS A 433 -17.25 -10.71 -20.54
CA HIS A 433 -17.77 -10.50 -19.19
C HIS A 433 -16.67 -9.96 -18.27
N ARG A 434 -16.74 -8.65 -18.02
CA ARG A 434 -15.73 -7.90 -17.27
C ARG A 434 -16.03 -7.86 -15.77
N VAL A 435 -14.97 -7.76 -14.97
CA VAL A 435 -15.02 -7.78 -13.51
C VAL A 435 -14.15 -6.66 -12.94
N ILE A 436 -14.74 -5.80 -12.12
CA ILE A 436 -14.03 -4.90 -11.21
C ILE A 436 -14.17 -5.46 -9.80
N ALA A 437 -13.08 -5.93 -9.19
CA ALA A 437 -13.11 -6.52 -7.87
C ALA A 437 -12.86 -5.47 -6.78
N LYS A 438 -13.81 -5.27 -5.87
CA LYS A 438 -13.70 -4.34 -4.73
C LYS A 438 -13.42 -5.07 -3.44
N LEU A 439 -12.26 -4.80 -2.84
CA LEU A 439 -11.67 -5.58 -1.76
C LEU A 439 -10.70 -4.77 -0.91
N SER A 440 -10.35 -5.30 0.26
CA SER A 440 -9.50 -4.64 1.27
C SER A 440 -8.31 -5.49 1.73
N HIS A 441 -8.24 -6.77 1.33
CA HIS A 441 -7.24 -7.73 1.79
C HIS A 441 -6.25 -8.13 0.69
N PRO A 442 -4.92 -8.14 0.95
CA PRO A 442 -3.91 -8.50 -0.05
C PRO A 442 -4.12 -9.89 -0.67
N GLU A 443 -4.45 -10.90 0.13
CA GLU A 443 -4.60 -12.28 -0.35
C GLU A 443 -5.75 -12.42 -1.36
N VAL A 444 -6.90 -11.79 -1.06
CA VAL A 444 -8.04 -11.74 -1.98
C VAL A 444 -7.64 -10.98 -3.25
N ALA A 445 -6.96 -9.84 -3.12
CA ALA A 445 -6.49 -9.06 -4.26
C ALA A 445 -5.60 -9.88 -5.20
N ARG A 446 -4.67 -10.66 -4.64
CA ARG A 446 -3.81 -11.58 -5.41
C ARG A 446 -4.64 -12.60 -6.17
N ALA A 447 -5.63 -13.22 -5.54
CA ALA A 447 -6.49 -14.21 -6.20
C ALA A 447 -7.26 -13.64 -7.40
N PHE A 448 -7.67 -12.37 -7.37
CA PHE A 448 -8.32 -11.70 -8.49
C PHE A 448 -7.34 -11.22 -9.58
N ALA A 449 -6.07 -11.00 -9.21
CA ALA A 449 -4.99 -10.66 -10.14
C ALA A 449 -4.38 -11.89 -10.85
N SER A 450 -4.70 -13.10 -10.37
CA SER A 450 -4.26 -14.38 -10.92
C SER A 450 -5.33 -15.04 -11.79
N ALA A 451 -4.95 -16.14 -12.44
CA ALA A 451 -5.86 -16.99 -13.20
C ALA A 451 -6.90 -17.69 -12.30
N ALA A 452 -8.01 -18.12 -12.89
CA ALA A 452 -9.02 -18.91 -12.17
C ALA A 452 -8.39 -20.18 -11.55
N PRO A 453 -8.72 -20.52 -10.30
CA PRO A 453 -8.21 -21.75 -9.68
C PRO A 453 -8.60 -22.99 -10.49
N GLN A 454 -7.62 -23.80 -10.89
CA GLN A 454 -7.85 -24.96 -11.75
C GLN A 454 -8.89 -25.94 -11.20
N ARG A 455 -8.99 -26.08 -9.87
CA ARG A 455 -10.01 -26.90 -9.21
C ARG A 455 -11.44 -26.47 -9.59
N LEU A 456 -11.70 -25.16 -9.58
CA LEU A 456 -13.01 -24.60 -9.92
C LEU A 456 -13.27 -24.69 -11.42
N VAL A 457 -12.25 -24.44 -12.25
CA VAL A 457 -12.35 -24.59 -13.70
C VAL A 457 -12.71 -26.03 -14.08
N ASN A 458 -11.99 -27.02 -13.55
CA ASN A 458 -12.24 -28.45 -13.80
C ASN A 458 -13.63 -28.88 -13.32
N GLN A 459 -14.06 -28.37 -12.16
CA GLN A 459 -15.41 -28.60 -11.65
C GLN A 459 -16.46 -28.11 -12.67
N LEU A 460 -16.34 -26.85 -13.14
CA LEU A 460 -17.30 -26.26 -14.07
C LEU A 460 -17.33 -26.96 -15.43
N VAL A 461 -16.18 -27.44 -15.94
CA VAL A 461 -16.11 -28.25 -17.16
C VAL A 461 -16.82 -29.59 -16.96
N THR A 462 -16.58 -30.26 -15.83
CA THR A 462 -17.20 -31.56 -15.50
C THR A 462 -18.72 -31.44 -15.38
N GLU A 463 -19.20 -30.33 -14.82
CA GLU A 463 -20.62 -30.01 -14.69
C GLU A 463 -21.26 -29.54 -16.02
N GLY A 464 -20.45 -29.31 -17.07
CA GLY A 464 -20.93 -28.79 -18.36
C GLY A 464 -21.33 -27.30 -18.31
N SER A 465 -20.93 -26.59 -17.25
CA SER A 465 -21.24 -25.16 -17.06
C SER A 465 -20.38 -24.25 -17.93
N ILE A 466 -19.20 -24.70 -18.36
CA ILE A 466 -18.31 -24.03 -19.31
C ILE A 466 -17.71 -25.04 -20.29
N THR A 467 -17.33 -24.58 -21.48
CA THR A 467 -16.65 -25.43 -22.48
C THR A 467 -15.15 -25.59 -22.17
N GLN A 468 -14.50 -26.56 -22.81
CA GLN A 468 -13.04 -26.73 -22.70
C GLN A 468 -12.28 -25.50 -23.24
N ASP A 469 -12.75 -24.89 -24.34
CA ASP A 469 -12.17 -23.65 -24.87
C ASP A 469 -12.29 -22.49 -23.85
N GLN A 470 -13.43 -22.35 -23.19
CA GLN A 470 -13.62 -21.33 -22.15
C GLN A 470 -12.73 -21.58 -20.93
N ALA A 471 -12.54 -22.84 -20.56
CA ALA A 471 -11.64 -23.25 -19.49
C ALA A 471 -10.18 -22.87 -19.77
N GLU A 472 -9.70 -23.06 -21.01
CA GLU A 472 -8.37 -22.62 -21.43
C GLU A 472 -8.25 -21.10 -21.39
N LEU A 473 -9.27 -20.38 -21.86
CA LEU A 473 -9.27 -18.92 -21.91
C LEU A 473 -9.24 -18.30 -20.51
N VAL A 474 -10.10 -18.76 -19.60
CA VAL A 474 -10.17 -18.20 -18.24
C VAL A 474 -8.92 -18.50 -17.41
N ALA A 475 -8.17 -19.55 -17.77
CA ALA A 475 -6.86 -19.84 -17.18
C ALA A 475 -5.73 -18.93 -17.72
N SER A 476 -5.96 -18.25 -18.85
CA SER A 476 -4.93 -17.43 -19.53
C SER A 476 -5.02 -15.92 -19.24
N VAL A 477 -6.01 -15.50 -18.45
CA VAL A 477 -6.22 -14.07 -18.11
C VAL A 477 -6.51 -13.90 -16.62
N PRO A 478 -6.30 -12.70 -16.06
CA PRO A 478 -6.70 -12.41 -14.69
C PRO A 478 -8.22 -12.52 -14.50
N MET A 479 -8.62 -12.92 -13.28
CA MET A 479 -10.04 -12.99 -12.91
C MET A 479 -10.74 -11.63 -12.83
N ALA A 480 -9.99 -10.53 -12.63
CA ALA A 480 -10.49 -9.16 -12.71
C ALA A 480 -9.81 -8.35 -13.81
N ASP A 481 -10.52 -7.36 -14.35
CA ASP A 481 -9.99 -6.36 -15.26
C ASP A 481 -9.44 -5.14 -14.52
N ALA A 482 -9.99 -4.87 -13.34
CA ALA A 482 -9.51 -3.85 -12.42
C ALA A 482 -9.81 -4.25 -10.97
N ILE A 483 -9.01 -3.74 -10.04
CA ILE A 483 -9.17 -3.97 -8.60
C ILE A 483 -9.37 -2.62 -7.91
N THR A 484 -10.47 -2.49 -7.17
CA THR A 484 -10.72 -1.34 -6.28
C THR A 484 -10.27 -1.72 -4.87
N ILE A 485 -9.29 -0.98 -4.35
CA ILE A 485 -8.85 -1.13 -2.96
C ILE A 485 -9.75 -0.26 -2.08
N GLU A 486 -10.55 -0.90 -1.24
CA GLU A 486 -11.49 -0.26 -0.33
C GLU A 486 -10.87 -0.07 1.05
N ALA A 487 -10.63 1.18 1.41
CA ALA A 487 -10.22 1.62 2.73
C ALA A 487 -11.45 1.80 3.66
N ASP A 488 -11.31 2.59 4.72
CA ASP A 488 -12.43 2.94 5.61
C ASP A 488 -13.62 3.53 4.83
N SER A 489 -14.74 2.80 4.81
CA SER A 489 -15.91 3.07 3.97
C SER A 489 -17.22 2.89 4.75
N GLY A 490 -18.35 3.33 4.18
CA GLY A 490 -19.66 3.06 4.76
C GLY A 490 -20.11 1.63 4.46
N GLY A 491 -20.81 0.98 5.39
CA GLY A 491 -21.18 -0.42 5.24
C GLY A 491 -20.08 -1.36 5.72
N HIS A 492 -19.94 -2.54 5.11
CA HIS A 492 -18.89 -3.49 5.50
C HIS A 492 -17.51 -2.90 5.23
N THR A 493 -16.66 -2.83 6.26
CA THR A 493 -15.32 -2.27 6.17
C THR A 493 -14.43 -2.82 7.29
N ASP A 494 -13.14 -2.93 7.01
CA ASP A 494 -12.11 -3.28 8.01
C ASP A 494 -11.50 -2.05 8.68
N GLY A 495 -11.96 -0.84 8.31
CA GLY A 495 -11.47 0.43 8.87
C GLY A 495 -10.03 0.78 8.50
N GLY A 496 -9.48 0.16 7.44
CA GLY A 496 -8.10 0.35 7.05
C GLY A 496 -7.81 1.73 6.44
N ALA A 497 -6.60 2.25 6.69
CA ALA A 497 -6.19 3.55 6.15
C ALA A 497 -5.76 3.44 4.68
N MET A 498 -6.31 4.30 3.82
CA MET A 498 -6.00 4.30 2.38
C MET A 498 -4.50 4.43 2.09
N ALA A 499 -3.80 5.33 2.81
CA ALA A 499 -2.36 5.57 2.63
C ALA A 499 -1.50 4.32 2.91
N VAL A 500 -2.04 3.34 3.63
CA VAL A 500 -1.38 2.06 3.94
C VAL A 500 -1.85 0.97 2.98
N LEU A 501 -3.17 0.81 2.83
CA LEU A 501 -3.75 -0.28 2.05
C LEU A 501 -3.45 -0.15 0.55
N LEU A 502 -3.64 1.05 -0.02
CA LEU A 502 -3.53 1.26 -1.46
C LEU A 502 -2.13 0.90 -2.00
N PRO A 503 -1.02 1.46 -1.47
CA PRO A 503 0.31 1.11 -1.98
C PRO A 503 0.70 -0.35 -1.70
N THR A 504 0.23 -0.92 -0.60
CA THR A 504 0.55 -2.30 -0.19
C THR A 504 -0.13 -3.31 -1.10
N ILE A 505 -1.45 -3.24 -1.21
CA ILE A 505 -2.23 -4.15 -2.04
C ILE A 505 -1.88 -3.93 -3.52
N ARG A 506 -1.60 -2.69 -3.94
CA ARG A 506 -1.12 -2.42 -5.30
C ARG A 506 0.12 -3.24 -5.66
N ARG A 507 1.11 -3.32 -4.77
CA ARG A 507 2.30 -4.15 -4.98
C ARG A 507 1.95 -5.62 -5.11
N HIS A 508 1.18 -6.16 -4.16
CA HIS A 508 0.75 -7.56 -4.19
C HIS A 508 -0.01 -7.95 -5.46
N VAL A 509 -0.90 -7.09 -5.94
CA VAL A 509 -1.65 -7.27 -7.19
C VAL A 509 -0.70 -7.30 -8.38
N LYS A 510 0.21 -6.33 -8.49
CA LYS A 510 1.15 -6.23 -9.60
C LYS A 510 2.13 -7.40 -9.64
N ASP A 511 2.52 -7.92 -8.47
CA ASP A 511 3.41 -9.08 -8.40
C ASP A 511 2.65 -10.37 -8.76
N ALA A 512 1.43 -10.56 -8.25
CA ALA A 512 0.59 -11.72 -8.62
C ALA A 512 0.25 -11.77 -10.13
N GLU A 513 -0.05 -10.62 -10.74
CA GLU A 513 -0.27 -10.51 -12.18
C GLU A 513 0.99 -10.90 -12.97
N TYR A 514 2.16 -10.44 -12.52
CA TYR A 514 3.43 -10.73 -13.17
C TYR A 514 3.82 -12.21 -13.04
N GLU A 515 3.65 -12.80 -11.85
CA GLU A 515 3.85 -14.22 -11.60
C GLU A 515 2.96 -15.09 -12.51
N SER A 516 1.71 -14.66 -12.75
CA SER A 516 0.72 -15.44 -13.50
C SER A 516 0.82 -15.24 -15.02
N PHE A 517 1.14 -14.02 -15.47
CA PHE A 517 0.99 -13.61 -16.88
C PHE A 517 2.19 -12.83 -17.45
N GLY A 518 3.23 -12.56 -16.66
CA GLY A 518 4.41 -11.80 -17.10
C GLY A 518 4.14 -10.31 -17.39
N THR A 519 3.02 -9.77 -16.92
CA THR A 519 2.64 -8.37 -17.13
C THR A 519 2.37 -7.64 -15.82
N LYS A 520 2.41 -6.30 -15.83
CA LYS A 520 2.08 -5.43 -14.68
C LYS A 520 1.05 -4.37 -15.09
N SER A 521 0.02 -4.77 -15.83
CA SER A 521 -0.97 -3.89 -16.48
C SER A 521 -2.24 -3.63 -15.67
N MET A 522 -2.55 -4.46 -14.66
CA MET A 522 -3.79 -4.42 -13.87
C MET A 522 -4.14 -3.02 -13.35
N LEU A 523 -5.36 -2.57 -13.61
CA LEU A 523 -5.80 -1.24 -13.17
C LEU A 523 -6.25 -1.29 -11.71
N ILE A 524 -5.74 -0.37 -10.88
CA ILE A 524 -5.93 -0.42 -9.43
C ILE A 524 -6.49 0.92 -8.96
N GLY A 525 -7.74 0.90 -8.50
CA GLY A 525 -8.45 2.07 -8.01
C GLY A 525 -8.50 2.14 -6.49
N ALA A 526 -9.04 3.26 -5.99
CA ALA A 526 -9.17 3.52 -4.56
C ALA A 526 -10.62 3.87 -4.18
N ALA A 527 -11.09 3.30 -3.07
CA ALA A 527 -12.37 3.60 -2.44
C ALA A 527 -12.19 3.79 -0.92
N GLY A 528 -13.21 4.33 -0.25
CA GLY A 528 -13.18 4.62 1.19
C GLY A 528 -12.56 5.98 1.50
N GLY A 529 -13.16 6.77 2.38
CA GLY A 529 -12.65 8.10 2.76
C GLY A 529 -12.72 9.21 1.68
N ILE A 530 -13.10 8.91 0.44
CA ILE A 530 -13.15 9.91 -0.65
C ILE A 530 -14.45 10.70 -0.62
N GLY A 531 -14.42 11.87 0.02
CA GLY A 531 -15.52 12.83 0.06
C GLY A 531 -15.14 14.29 -0.18
N THR A 532 -13.84 14.59 -0.38
CA THR A 532 -13.35 15.95 -0.62
C THR A 532 -12.31 15.97 -1.74
N PRO A 533 -12.03 17.14 -2.34
CA PRO A 533 -11.00 17.25 -3.37
C PRO A 533 -9.61 16.80 -2.91
N GLU A 534 -9.25 17.06 -1.66
CA GLU A 534 -7.96 16.69 -1.07
C GLU A 534 -7.83 15.18 -0.90
N ALA A 535 -8.89 14.52 -0.41
CA ALA A 535 -8.90 13.06 -0.29
C ALA A 535 -8.82 12.38 -1.67
N MET A 536 -9.50 12.94 -2.67
CA MET A 536 -9.44 12.46 -4.05
C MET A 536 -8.06 12.69 -4.69
N ALA A 537 -7.47 13.87 -4.50
CA ALA A 537 -6.11 14.18 -4.93
C ALA A 537 -5.08 13.25 -4.27
N ALA A 538 -5.23 12.98 -2.98
CA ALA A 538 -4.36 12.06 -2.24
C ALA A 538 -4.44 10.63 -2.79
N ALA A 539 -5.64 10.14 -3.14
CA ALA A 539 -5.80 8.82 -3.76
C ALA A 539 -5.02 8.71 -5.08
N PHE A 540 -5.13 9.72 -5.96
CA PHE A 540 -4.36 9.76 -7.21
C PHE A 540 -2.86 9.88 -6.95
N LEU A 541 -2.43 10.70 -5.98
CA LEU A 541 -1.02 10.83 -5.60
C LEU A 541 -0.42 9.51 -5.08
N LEU A 542 -1.22 8.73 -4.36
CA LEU A 542 -0.86 7.39 -3.89
C LEU A 542 -0.83 6.32 -5.01
N GLY A 543 -1.17 6.71 -6.24
CA GLY A 543 -1.09 5.84 -7.42
C GLY A 543 -2.38 5.10 -7.77
N ALA A 544 -3.54 5.64 -7.38
CA ALA A 544 -4.83 5.14 -7.87
C ALA A 544 -4.98 5.43 -9.37
N ASP A 545 -5.32 4.41 -10.15
CA ASP A 545 -5.63 4.52 -11.58
C ASP A 545 -7.03 5.11 -11.80
N TYR A 546 -7.93 4.98 -10.82
CA TYR A 546 -9.27 5.55 -10.76
C TYR A 546 -9.75 5.65 -9.31
N VAL A 547 -10.81 6.42 -9.06
CA VAL A 547 -11.39 6.60 -7.72
C VAL A 547 -12.86 6.20 -7.67
N VAL A 548 -13.30 5.71 -6.51
CA VAL A 548 -14.68 5.29 -6.27
C VAL A 548 -15.27 6.08 -5.09
N THR A 549 -16.44 6.67 -5.31
CA THR A 549 -17.22 7.34 -4.26
C THR A 549 -18.42 6.50 -3.86
N GLY A 550 -18.85 6.62 -2.60
CA GLY A 550 -19.97 5.86 -2.04
C GLY A 550 -20.85 6.70 -1.11
N SER A 551 -20.39 6.96 0.12
CA SER A 551 -21.22 7.64 1.14
C SER A 551 -21.77 9.00 0.70
N VAL A 552 -21.01 9.79 -0.07
CA VAL A 552 -21.49 11.08 -0.61
C VAL A 552 -22.63 10.91 -1.62
N ASN A 553 -22.63 9.80 -2.38
CA ASN A 553 -23.62 9.51 -3.42
C ASN A 553 -24.97 9.14 -2.81
N GLN A 554 -24.99 8.55 -1.60
CA GLN A 554 -26.25 8.24 -0.92
C GLN A 554 -27.07 9.48 -0.55
N CYS A 555 -26.41 10.63 -0.35
CA CYS A 555 -27.05 11.92 -0.07
C CYS A 555 -27.25 12.74 -1.34
N THR A 556 -27.85 12.14 -2.37
CA THR A 556 -28.17 12.78 -3.66
C THR A 556 -29.62 12.53 -4.03
N VAL A 557 -30.15 13.26 -5.01
CA VAL A 557 -31.53 13.01 -5.43
C VAL A 557 -31.70 11.66 -6.12
N GLU A 558 -30.66 11.18 -6.80
CA GLU A 558 -30.69 9.95 -7.58
C GLU A 558 -30.67 8.69 -6.70
N ALA A 559 -30.11 8.76 -5.49
CA ALA A 559 -30.06 7.62 -4.57
C ALA A 559 -31.46 7.14 -4.18
N ASP A 560 -31.72 5.84 -4.25
CA ASP A 560 -33.01 5.26 -3.87
C ASP A 560 -33.04 4.92 -2.37
N THR A 561 -33.18 5.98 -1.58
CA THR A 561 -33.37 5.92 -0.13
C THR A 561 -34.31 7.01 0.30
N SER A 562 -34.91 6.90 1.48
CA SER A 562 -35.92 7.86 1.92
C SER A 562 -35.39 9.28 2.07
N GLU A 563 -36.26 10.27 1.86
CA GLU A 563 -35.93 11.67 2.12
C GLU A 563 -35.47 11.90 3.57
N ALA A 564 -36.02 11.14 4.53
CA ALA A 564 -35.62 11.22 5.93
C ALA A 564 -34.16 10.79 6.14
N VAL A 565 -33.69 9.76 5.41
CA VAL A 565 -32.28 9.36 5.41
C VAL A 565 -31.41 10.43 4.74
N LYS A 566 -31.85 11.01 3.62
CA LYS A 566 -31.09 12.08 2.94
C LYS A 566 -30.99 13.34 3.81
N ASP A 567 -32.06 13.72 4.50
CA ASP A 567 -32.08 14.80 5.50
C ASP A 567 -31.12 14.51 6.66
N LEU A 568 -31.04 13.26 7.12
CA LEU A 568 -30.08 12.83 8.14
C LEU A 568 -28.64 12.96 7.64
N LEU A 569 -28.33 12.36 6.49
CA LEU A 569 -27.00 12.33 5.88
C LEU A 569 -26.46 13.74 5.58
N SER A 570 -27.33 14.69 5.21
CA SER A 570 -26.94 16.08 4.94
C SER A 570 -26.37 16.82 6.16
N ARG A 571 -26.54 16.27 7.37
CA ARG A 571 -26.12 16.88 8.66
C ARG A 571 -25.07 16.06 9.41
N VAL A 572 -24.66 14.92 8.87
CA VAL A 572 -23.60 14.07 9.45
C VAL A 572 -22.28 14.86 9.45
N ALA A 573 -21.58 14.89 10.58
CA ALA A 573 -20.19 15.34 10.69
C ALA A 573 -19.22 14.17 10.59
N VAL A 574 -17.91 14.45 10.47
CA VAL A 574 -16.85 13.43 10.30
C VAL A 574 -16.90 12.36 11.40
N GLN A 575 -17.15 12.77 12.64
CA GLN A 575 -17.22 11.92 13.82
C GLN A 575 -18.61 11.32 14.09
N ASP A 576 -19.56 11.44 13.17
CA ASP A 576 -20.95 11.01 13.36
C ASP A 576 -21.24 9.61 12.77
N THR A 577 -20.20 8.83 12.50
CA THR A 577 -20.26 7.39 12.14
C THR A 577 -19.62 6.51 13.21
N LYS A 578 -19.97 5.22 13.23
CA LYS A 578 -19.37 4.21 14.13
C LYS A 578 -19.53 2.82 13.53
N LEU A 579 -18.61 1.91 13.87
CA LEU A 579 -18.80 0.48 13.68
C LEU A 579 -19.92 -0.07 14.58
N ALA A 580 -20.80 -0.85 13.95
CA ALA A 580 -21.87 -1.60 14.59
C ALA A 580 -21.86 -3.04 14.06
N VAL A 581 -22.30 -3.99 14.88
CA VAL A 581 -22.48 -5.38 14.41
C VAL A 581 -23.46 -5.41 13.23
N SER A 582 -23.18 -6.27 12.25
CA SER A 582 -24.00 -6.50 11.06
C SER A 582 -25.01 -7.61 11.30
N GLY A 583 -26.14 -7.56 10.59
CA GLY A 583 -27.07 -8.69 10.51
C GLY A 583 -26.50 -9.85 9.68
N ASP A 584 -25.66 -9.53 8.70
CA ASP A 584 -24.92 -10.51 7.90
C ASP A 584 -23.73 -11.02 8.72
N MET A 585 -23.52 -12.35 8.77
CA MET A 585 -22.50 -12.97 9.63
C MET A 585 -22.57 -12.50 11.10
N PHE A 586 -23.78 -12.20 11.59
CA PHE A 586 -24.03 -11.71 12.96
C PHE A 586 -23.37 -12.58 14.02
N GLU A 587 -23.44 -13.90 13.87
CA GLU A 587 -22.88 -14.89 14.79
C GLU A 587 -21.36 -14.75 14.93
N LEU A 588 -20.67 -14.34 13.85
CA LEU A 588 -19.22 -14.09 13.82
C LEU A 588 -18.85 -12.69 14.32
N GLY A 589 -19.85 -11.83 14.59
CA GLY A 589 -19.62 -10.46 15.05
C GLY A 589 -19.09 -9.54 13.95
N ALA A 590 -19.38 -9.85 12.67
CA ALA A 590 -19.03 -8.98 11.55
C ALA A 590 -19.57 -7.56 11.77
N GLN A 591 -18.82 -6.56 11.31
CA GLN A 591 -19.13 -5.15 11.58
C GLN A 591 -19.37 -4.36 10.30
N ILE A 592 -20.19 -3.34 10.43
CA ILE A 592 -20.48 -2.34 9.40
C ILE A 592 -20.35 -0.94 9.98
N GLN A 593 -19.86 0.01 9.19
CA GLN A 593 -19.82 1.41 9.54
C GLN A 593 -21.14 2.10 9.16
N VAL A 594 -21.79 2.69 10.17
CA VAL A 594 -23.12 3.29 10.06
C VAL A 594 -23.16 4.67 10.73
N VAL A 595 -24.17 5.47 10.38
CA VAL A 595 -24.48 6.72 11.09
C VAL A 595 -24.81 6.43 12.56
N ARG A 596 -24.21 7.18 13.49
CA ARG A 596 -24.49 7.08 14.93
C ARG A 596 -25.32 8.23 15.48
N LYS A 597 -25.33 9.39 14.82
CA LYS A 597 -26.06 10.58 15.28
C LYS A 597 -27.44 10.64 14.64
N GLY A 598 -28.48 10.84 15.45
CA GLY A 598 -29.87 10.89 14.98
C GLY A 598 -30.58 9.53 14.87
N THR A 599 -29.87 8.44 15.16
CA THR A 599 -30.38 7.06 15.27
C THR A 599 -29.69 6.35 16.43
N PHE A 600 -30.37 5.40 17.06
CA PHE A 600 -29.81 4.51 18.10
C PHE A 600 -29.40 3.14 17.55
N PHE A 601 -29.55 2.91 16.24
CA PHE A 601 -29.26 1.62 15.61
C PHE A 601 -27.90 1.06 16.02
N ALA A 602 -26.81 1.83 15.93
CA ALA A 602 -25.47 1.34 16.25
C ALA A 602 -25.35 0.83 17.70
N THR A 603 -25.92 1.56 18.65
CA THR A 603 -25.93 1.16 20.07
C THR A 603 -26.82 -0.07 20.28
N ARG A 604 -27.97 -0.14 19.61
CA ARG A 604 -28.93 -1.25 19.72
C ARG A 604 -28.39 -2.53 19.09
N ALA A 605 -27.82 -2.46 17.90
CA ALA A 605 -27.17 -3.58 17.20
C ALA A 605 -26.09 -4.23 18.09
N ASN A 606 -25.21 -3.41 18.67
CA ASN A 606 -24.15 -3.91 19.56
C ASN A 606 -24.74 -4.53 20.83
N LYS A 607 -25.81 -3.96 21.40
CA LYS A 607 -26.49 -4.53 22.56
C LYS A 607 -27.10 -5.91 22.28
N LEU A 608 -27.72 -6.10 21.11
CA LEU A 608 -28.24 -7.40 20.68
C LEU A 608 -27.11 -8.44 20.60
N TYR A 609 -25.95 -8.05 20.08
CA TYR A 609 -24.80 -8.95 20.00
C TYR A 609 -24.19 -9.28 21.37
N GLU A 610 -24.11 -8.31 22.29
CA GLU A 610 -23.72 -8.56 23.68
C GLU A 610 -24.63 -9.60 24.34
N ILE A 611 -25.95 -9.47 24.17
CA ILE A 611 -26.93 -10.42 24.68
C ILE A 611 -26.72 -11.80 24.03
N TYR A 612 -26.54 -11.85 22.71
CA TYR A 612 -26.27 -13.09 21.99
C TYR A 612 -25.01 -13.82 22.48
N ARG A 613 -23.97 -13.08 22.87
CA ARG A 613 -22.74 -13.67 23.43
C ARG A 613 -22.88 -14.14 24.87
N GLN A 614 -23.79 -13.52 25.62
CA GLN A 614 -23.95 -13.77 27.05
C GLN A 614 -24.89 -14.93 27.37
N TYR A 615 -25.89 -15.19 26.52
CA TYR A 615 -26.94 -16.18 26.77
C TYR A 615 -26.98 -17.24 25.64
N ASP A 616 -27.44 -18.45 25.94
CA ASP A 616 -27.56 -19.53 24.95
C ASP A 616 -28.96 -19.62 24.31
N SER A 617 -29.96 -18.96 24.90
CA SER A 617 -31.32 -18.87 24.38
C SER A 617 -32.03 -17.60 24.84
N LEU A 618 -33.11 -17.24 24.15
CA LEU A 618 -33.98 -16.13 24.56
C LEU A 618 -34.60 -16.35 25.95
N ASP A 619 -34.88 -17.60 26.33
CA ASP A 619 -35.50 -17.95 27.61
C ASP A 619 -34.57 -17.71 28.81
N GLN A 620 -33.25 -17.63 28.58
CA GLN A 620 -32.26 -17.33 29.62
C GLN A 620 -32.04 -15.82 29.84
N VAL A 621 -32.54 -14.98 28.95
CA VAL A 621 -32.37 -13.53 29.03
C VAL A 621 -33.28 -12.98 30.14
N PRO A 622 -32.77 -12.13 31.07
CA PRO A 622 -33.58 -11.57 32.15
C PRO A 622 -34.84 -10.88 31.65
N ALA A 623 -35.97 -11.08 32.36
CA ALA A 623 -37.28 -10.54 31.97
C ALA A 623 -37.29 -9.02 31.76
N GLU A 624 -36.51 -8.27 32.57
CA GLU A 624 -36.35 -6.82 32.39
C GLU A 624 -35.67 -6.46 31.07
N THR A 625 -34.64 -7.22 30.68
CA THR A 625 -33.96 -7.06 29.39
C THR A 625 -34.89 -7.43 28.23
N ILE A 626 -35.65 -8.53 28.33
CA ILE A 626 -36.66 -8.90 27.34
C ILE A 626 -37.67 -7.77 27.14
N LYS A 627 -38.23 -7.23 28.23
CA LYS A 627 -39.16 -6.10 28.17
C LYS A 627 -38.52 -4.87 27.52
N GLN A 628 -37.26 -4.57 27.81
CA GLN A 628 -36.54 -3.48 27.15
C GLN A 628 -36.40 -3.71 25.64
N LEU A 629 -36.09 -4.94 25.21
CA LEU A 629 -36.02 -5.29 23.79
C LEU A 629 -37.37 -5.09 23.11
N GLU A 630 -38.45 -5.61 23.70
CA GLU A 630 -39.82 -5.46 23.18
C GLU A 630 -40.24 -3.99 23.07
N ASP A 631 -40.00 -3.18 24.11
CA ASP A 631 -40.43 -1.78 24.15
C ASP A 631 -39.59 -0.85 23.25
N LYS A 632 -38.27 -1.09 23.17
CA LYS A 632 -37.34 -0.12 22.56
C LYS A 632 -36.74 -0.56 21.23
N PHE A 633 -36.62 -1.86 20.96
CA PHE A 633 -35.93 -2.39 19.78
C PHE A 633 -36.95 -2.95 18.79
N PHE A 634 -37.75 -3.92 19.24
CA PHE A 634 -38.68 -4.65 18.38
C PHE A 634 -40.03 -3.97 18.26
N LYS A 635 -40.41 -3.15 19.24
CA LYS A 635 -41.69 -2.41 19.34
C LYS A 635 -42.91 -3.33 19.32
N ARG A 636 -42.71 -4.59 19.69
CA ARG A 636 -43.71 -5.65 19.78
C ARG A 636 -43.17 -6.82 20.61
N PRO A 637 -44.04 -7.73 21.07
CA PRO A 637 -43.62 -8.92 21.81
C PRO A 637 -42.63 -9.78 21.01
N LEU A 638 -41.57 -10.28 21.65
CA LEU A 638 -40.58 -11.15 21.01
C LEU A 638 -41.19 -12.49 20.58
N ALA A 639 -42.24 -12.95 21.26
CA ALA A 639 -42.99 -14.14 20.89
C ALA A 639 -43.58 -14.03 19.47
N ASP A 640 -44.07 -12.85 19.09
CA ASP A 640 -44.60 -12.60 17.75
C ASP A 640 -43.49 -12.63 16.70
N VAL A 641 -42.35 -11.98 17.01
CA VAL A 641 -41.19 -11.94 16.11
C VAL A 641 -40.64 -13.35 15.90
N ARG A 642 -40.56 -14.14 16.97
CA ARG A 642 -40.19 -15.56 16.93
C ARG A 642 -41.12 -16.34 16.00
N ALA A 643 -42.44 -16.19 16.14
CA ALA A 643 -43.40 -16.86 15.28
C ALA A 643 -43.26 -16.47 13.79
N GLU A 644 -43.02 -15.18 13.52
CA GLU A 644 -42.80 -14.67 12.16
C GLU A 644 -41.53 -15.27 11.53
N VAL A 645 -40.41 -15.27 12.26
CA VAL A 645 -39.13 -15.82 11.78
C VAL A 645 -39.22 -17.32 11.51
N LEU A 646 -39.87 -18.08 12.39
CA LEU A 646 -40.06 -19.52 12.22
C LEU A 646 -40.95 -19.84 11.01
N THR A 647 -41.97 -19.02 10.75
CA THR A 647 -42.82 -19.16 9.56
C THR A 647 -42.02 -18.95 8.27
N HIS A 648 -41.16 -17.94 8.22
CA HIS A 648 -40.33 -17.64 7.04
C HIS A 648 -39.21 -18.67 6.79
N LYS A 649 -38.67 -19.31 7.83
CA LYS A 649 -37.61 -20.33 7.70
C LYS A 649 -38.13 -21.70 7.22
N GLY A 650 -39.45 -21.92 7.25
CA GLY A 650 -40.10 -23.16 6.85
C GLY A 650 -39.91 -24.30 7.87
N SER A 651 -40.86 -25.24 7.91
CA SER A 651 -40.95 -26.31 8.91
C SER A 651 -39.89 -27.41 8.81
N LYS A 652 -38.83 -27.24 8.02
CA LYS A 652 -37.92 -28.34 7.65
C LYS A 652 -36.68 -28.49 8.53
N ASN A 653 -36.35 -27.53 9.38
CA ASN A 653 -35.25 -27.65 10.35
C ASN A 653 -35.66 -27.00 11.69
N GLU A 654 -35.73 -27.78 12.77
CA GLU A 654 -35.80 -27.23 14.13
C GLU A 654 -34.54 -26.40 14.38
N LEU A 655 -34.71 -25.09 14.59
CA LEU A 655 -33.59 -24.22 14.97
C LEU A 655 -33.19 -24.55 16.41
N SER A 656 -31.88 -24.64 16.66
CA SER A 656 -31.39 -24.65 18.03
C SER A 656 -31.81 -23.35 18.75
N PRO A 657 -31.96 -23.33 20.09
CA PRO A 657 -32.33 -22.13 20.83
C PRO A 657 -31.43 -20.92 20.54
N ARG A 658 -30.14 -21.17 20.29
CA ARG A 658 -29.16 -20.14 19.96
C ARG A 658 -29.33 -19.60 18.53
N SER A 659 -29.57 -20.49 17.57
CA SER A 659 -29.83 -20.11 16.17
C SER A 659 -31.17 -19.38 16.02
N GLU A 660 -32.17 -19.74 16.83
CA GLU A 660 -33.44 -19.02 16.91
C GLU A 660 -33.24 -17.61 17.47
N MET A 661 -32.51 -17.45 18.58
CA MET A 661 -32.17 -16.14 19.14
C MET A 661 -31.47 -15.25 18.11
N ALA A 662 -30.48 -15.79 17.39
CA ALA A 662 -29.80 -15.05 16.31
C ALA A 662 -30.78 -14.63 15.22
N ALA A 663 -31.69 -15.52 14.80
CA ALA A 663 -32.67 -15.21 13.75
C ALA A 663 -33.68 -14.14 14.18
N VAL A 664 -34.14 -14.16 15.44
CA VAL A 664 -34.97 -13.10 16.04
C VAL A 664 -34.20 -11.78 16.09
N PHE A 665 -32.93 -11.78 16.48
CA PHE A 665 -32.13 -10.54 16.47
C PHE A 665 -31.90 -10.02 15.05
N LYS A 666 -31.60 -10.89 14.07
CA LYS A 666 -31.45 -10.53 12.65
C LYS A 666 -32.71 -9.85 12.06
N TRP A 667 -33.90 -10.19 12.55
CA TRP A 667 -35.14 -9.50 12.17
C TRP A 667 -35.08 -7.99 12.43
N TYR A 668 -34.48 -7.55 13.54
CA TYR A 668 -34.33 -6.13 13.86
C TYR A 668 -33.49 -5.40 12.80
N PHE A 669 -32.42 -6.01 12.30
CA PHE A 669 -31.56 -5.44 11.25
C PHE A 669 -32.31 -5.31 9.92
N MET A 670 -33.06 -6.35 9.55
CA MET A 670 -33.91 -6.32 8.35
C MET A 670 -34.96 -5.22 8.43
N LYS A 671 -35.65 -5.09 9.57
CA LYS A 671 -36.66 -4.05 9.78
C LYS A 671 -36.04 -2.65 9.81
N SER A 672 -34.88 -2.49 10.45
CA SER A 672 -34.12 -1.23 10.52
C SER A 672 -33.69 -0.73 9.14
N THR A 673 -33.21 -1.64 8.28
CA THR A 673 -32.86 -1.34 6.89
C THR A 673 -34.10 -0.99 6.07
N SER A 674 -35.15 -1.80 6.14
CA SER A 674 -36.42 -1.56 5.42
C SER A 674 -37.05 -0.21 5.81
N ALA A 675 -37.04 0.11 7.10
CA ALA A 675 -37.54 1.38 7.62
C ALA A 675 -36.75 2.59 7.09
N ALA A 676 -35.42 2.48 7.01
CA ALA A 676 -34.56 3.53 6.48
C ALA A 676 -34.84 3.78 4.99
N LEU A 677 -35.02 2.71 4.20
CA LEU A 677 -35.34 2.78 2.77
C LEU A 677 -36.73 3.41 2.54
N THR A 678 -37.74 2.98 3.30
CA THR A 678 -39.14 3.44 3.11
C THR A 678 -39.45 4.77 3.80
N GLY A 679 -38.62 5.23 4.73
CA GLY A 679 -38.86 6.45 5.49
C GLY A 679 -39.92 6.27 6.59
N ASP A 680 -40.06 5.05 7.12
CA ASP A 680 -40.99 4.72 8.21
C ASP A 680 -40.66 5.56 9.46
N ARG A 681 -41.53 6.52 9.77
CA ARG A 681 -41.29 7.51 10.84
C ARG A 681 -41.29 6.90 12.24
N GLU A 682 -42.01 5.80 12.45
CA GLU A 682 -42.03 5.10 13.73
C GLU A 682 -40.68 4.48 14.04
N TRP A 683 -39.92 4.15 13.00
CA TRP A 683 -38.60 3.52 13.06
C TRP A 683 -37.43 4.48 12.84
N ARG A 684 -37.68 5.80 12.82
CA ARG A 684 -36.64 6.82 12.59
C ARG A 684 -35.42 6.69 13.52
N LEU A 685 -35.64 6.35 14.78
CA LEU A 685 -34.57 6.17 15.77
C LEU A 685 -33.83 4.83 15.64
N ASP A 686 -34.23 4.00 14.69
CA ASP A 686 -33.71 2.66 14.42
C ASP A 686 -33.18 2.54 12.99
N TYR A 687 -33.12 3.63 12.22
CA TYR A 687 -32.61 3.56 10.86
C TYR A 687 -31.17 3.04 10.85
N GLN A 688 -30.96 1.97 10.10
CA GLN A 688 -29.66 1.48 9.71
C GLN A 688 -29.23 2.20 8.43
N VAL A 689 -28.31 3.16 8.57
CA VAL A 689 -27.79 3.94 7.44
C VAL A 689 -26.29 3.70 7.33
N GLN A 690 -25.90 2.91 6.32
CA GLN A 690 -24.49 2.62 6.02
C GLN A 690 -23.79 3.87 5.49
N CYS A 691 -22.82 4.41 6.22
CA CYS A 691 -22.18 5.68 5.89
C CYS A 691 -20.83 5.78 6.58
N GLY A 692 -19.79 6.20 5.87
CA GLY A 692 -18.45 6.47 6.39
C GLY A 692 -18.19 7.96 6.63
N PRO A 693 -17.02 8.30 7.21
CA PRO A 693 -16.66 9.68 7.54
C PRO A 693 -16.55 10.61 6.32
N ALA A 694 -16.39 10.05 5.11
CA ALA A 694 -16.38 10.80 3.86
C ALA A 694 -17.60 11.71 3.67
N MET A 695 -18.79 11.29 4.12
CA MET A 695 -20.00 12.11 4.08
C MET A 695 -19.88 13.36 4.95
N GLY A 696 -19.33 13.19 6.16
CA GLY A 696 -19.11 14.31 7.07
C GLY A 696 -18.06 15.30 6.56
N ALA A 697 -17.00 14.79 5.94
CA ALA A 697 -15.99 15.62 5.30
C ALA A 697 -16.57 16.41 4.13
N PHE A 698 -17.39 15.77 3.29
CA PHE A 698 -18.10 16.43 2.19
C PHE A 698 -19.06 17.51 2.67
N ASN A 699 -19.89 17.23 3.68
CA ASN A 699 -20.80 18.23 4.26
C ASN A 699 -20.04 19.46 4.78
N ASN A 700 -18.86 19.25 5.39
CA ASN A 700 -18.03 20.36 5.83
C ASN A 700 -17.43 21.15 4.66
N PHE A 701 -16.98 20.47 3.61
CA PHE A 701 -16.41 21.08 2.40
C PHE A 701 -17.42 21.97 1.66
N ILE A 702 -18.67 21.54 1.54
CA ILE A 702 -19.72 22.28 0.81
C ILE A 702 -20.46 23.33 1.66
N LYS A 703 -20.07 23.52 2.92
CA LYS A 703 -20.74 24.44 3.84
C LYS A 703 -20.72 25.88 3.29
N GLY A 704 -21.85 26.57 3.39
CA GLY A 704 -22.08 27.90 2.84
C GLY A 704 -22.46 27.91 1.35
N THR A 705 -22.53 26.75 0.69
CA THR A 705 -22.91 26.64 -0.73
C THR A 705 -24.37 26.16 -0.89
N PRO A 706 -24.97 26.31 -2.08
CA PRO A 706 -26.30 25.73 -2.35
C PRO A 706 -26.37 24.21 -2.11
N LEU A 707 -25.24 23.49 -2.19
CA LEU A 707 -25.20 22.03 -2.01
C LEU A 707 -25.44 21.59 -0.55
N GLU A 708 -25.53 22.50 0.43
CA GLU A 708 -26.01 22.15 1.77
C GLU A 708 -27.38 21.47 1.71
N ASP A 709 -28.28 21.93 0.83
CA ASP A 709 -29.55 21.27 0.54
C ASP A 709 -29.34 20.06 -0.37
N TRP A 710 -29.60 18.86 0.16
CA TRP A 710 -29.43 17.62 -0.60
C TRP A 710 -30.29 17.54 -1.86
N ARG A 711 -31.38 18.30 -1.93
CA ARG A 711 -32.24 18.37 -3.13
C ARG A 711 -31.51 18.95 -4.34
N LYS A 712 -30.39 19.66 -4.11
CA LYS A 712 -29.48 20.20 -5.14
C LYS A 712 -28.25 19.34 -5.37
N ARG A 713 -28.09 18.23 -4.64
CA ARG A 713 -26.98 17.29 -4.81
C ARG A 713 -27.32 16.32 -5.95
N ARG A 714 -26.49 16.35 -7.00
CA ARG A 714 -26.53 15.43 -8.14
C ARG A 714 -25.24 14.63 -8.14
N THR A 715 -25.33 13.30 -8.30
CA THR A 715 -24.17 12.41 -8.16
C THR A 715 -23.02 12.78 -9.11
N SER A 716 -23.32 12.98 -10.39
CA SER A 716 -22.31 13.30 -11.41
C SER A 716 -21.71 14.71 -11.25
N GLU A 717 -22.51 15.69 -10.83
CA GLU A 717 -22.02 17.05 -10.54
C GLU A 717 -21.06 17.06 -9.35
N ILE A 718 -21.38 16.30 -8.29
CA ILE A 718 -20.49 16.12 -7.14
C ILE A 718 -19.17 15.48 -7.58
N ALA A 719 -19.23 14.38 -8.33
CA ALA A 719 -18.04 13.69 -8.81
C ALA A 719 -17.15 14.60 -9.68
N THR A 720 -17.77 15.35 -10.60
CA THR A 720 -17.06 16.29 -11.49
C THR A 720 -16.43 17.43 -10.69
N MET A 721 -17.17 18.03 -9.75
CA MET A 721 -16.65 19.06 -8.86
C MET A 721 -15.46 18.56 -8.04
N LEU A 722 -15.54 17.35 -7.49
CA LEU A 722 -14.44 16.77 -6.72
C LEU A 722 -13.20 16.54 -7.60
N LEU A 723 -13.36 16.03 -8.83
CA LEU A 723 -12.27 15.85 -9.80
C LEU A 723 -11.63 17.17 -10.21
N ASP A 724 -12.43 18.16 -10.58
CA ASP A 724 -11.96 19.50 -10.99
C ASP A 724 -11.12 20.15 -9.88
N ARG A 725 -11.64 20.08 -8.65
CA ARG A 725 -10.96 20.65 -7.49
C ARG A 725 -9.75 19.82 -7.07
N ALA A 726 -9.78 18.49 -7.21
CA ALA A 726 -8.63 17.64 -6.94
C ALA A 726 -7.48 17.95 -7.92
N ALA A 727 -7.80 18.17 -9.20
CA ALA A 727 -6.84 18.59 -10.21
C ALA A 727 -6.23 19.95 -9.86
N HIS A 728 -7.06 20.91 -9.44
CA HIS A 728 -6.58 22.20 -8.94
C HIS A 728 -5.64 22.03 -7.73
N THR A 729 -6.02 21.23 -6.74
CA THR A 729 -5.17 20.93 -5.57
C THR A 729 -3.82 20.36 -5.99
N LEU A 730 -3.78 19.39 -6.91
CA LEU A 730 -2.53 18.81 -7.39
C LEU A 730 -1.65 19.82 -8.13
N ASN A 731 -2.23 20.73 -8.92
CA ASN A 731 -1.49 21.81 -9.57
C ASN A 731 -0.85 22.79 -8.58
N LEU A 732 -1.44 23.01 -7.40
CA LEU A 732 -0.85 23.88 -6.38
C LEU A 732 0.42 23.27 -5.77
N PHE A 733 0.47 21.95 -5.61
CA PHE A 733 1.63 21.24 -5.04
C PHE A 733 2.66 20.82 -6.11
N HIS A 734 2.25 20.76 -7.38
CA HIS A 734 3.09 20.42 -8.53
C HIS A 734 2.88 21.40 -9.71
N PRO A 735 3.31 22.67 -9.57
CA PRO A 735 3.04 23.76 -10.53
C PRO A 735 3.75 23.63 -11.88
#